data_AF-A0A6B3MQ55-F1
#
_entry.id   AF-A0A6B3MQ55-F1
#
_cell.length_a   1.000
_cell.length_b   1.000
_cell.length_c   1.000
_cell.angle_alpha   90.00
_cell.angle_beta   90.00
_cell.angle_gamma   90.00
#
_symmetry.space_group_name_H-M   'P 1'
#
loop_
_entity.id
_entity.type
_entity.pdbx_description
1 polymer ?
#
loop_
_entity_poly.entity_id
_entity_poly.type
_entity_poly.pdbx_seq_one_letter_code
_entity_poly.pdbx_strand_id
1 'polypeptide(L)'
;MKLAVSRISQSLSVLYVLAGPLWVIPTIAQPIQADHTTDTEVIQDGNRFDIDGGTRSGDGSNLFHSFQEFGLDQDQIVNFLSQPGIKNILNRVTGGNASVINGLIQVTGGNPNLFLMNPAGIIFGADAQLNIPGAFTATTATGIGFGDNNWFSAFGNNDYFSLIGTPSVFRFETLGTPGAIINQGQLEVTPGNNLTLLGGTVISTGELVAQDGKITVAAVPGESLVKISQEGHLLNLEIQPLLTDQQSLTPVQFPELLTGADVGHATEFKDNGDGTVTLKDSGITLASGDVAAKQVTAQTATLSAKNNLTLVESQLSTTGDLNLLAQNEVVVRDTVENPFNAIAGGDLYIHGDLGIDILALNHPKTPFQSGGNLSLVSDGIISGDAHFASDGSFSILNLSSKPGNFLSLYDPIIISRGDVIFGDYTGASLKVESTGSIQGGNIKITQPDTTGSIPTSDPDFDNLTQSRSLILRAGLSEDQLSNPVNFDPNQSVTVEGTEFSNLEQNSSEGSITIGNIDTSSDQGDAGPVILSAQDDIIFRNNDGLIITTIRTTETGGSNSGDVTLETAQGSIQVNGETLTIITEASNGGDSGNITFKVPDSNNVNFDNIEINTQAQRGGNAGDIIVFAPDITSEADRQAIREQIESNSRLDAIRGTPGEITFNPGDPTDGGTGTPPDDGDTGTDTPTDGGSGIDTPTDGGSGTDTPTDGGSGIDTPTDGGSGIDTPTDGGSGIDTPTDGGSGIDTPTDGDTGIDTPTDGDTGTDTPPDDVTVLLPDDLKVSQQVDSKIPTPDNSSITPPEVPPLVEQPITLEATVKSDLVYGIEKAFTEEYQAYFLRQLKTKIYTQNDVRDRIRELERETGLKSGVIYVSFVKNSLTLPGTRCQTPAIPAAEIDRRFGYQASDLSSEPEKCLQKTDDQLELLLITAEGNPVLRRVYNANRAEVLAKIRTFHRTLINPRSFDDKEHLKPAQQLYQWLIAPLESELKANKIDSLIFAMDQGLRSLPLAALHDQKNYLVENYSVSLVPSLSLTYSRFTNVQSFRLLAMGASQFSDKEDLPWVKVELQTIINKLWKGNYFLNESFTLENLKAQRKKRKFGIIHLATHAQFNQGAPENSYIQMWDKKLGLDELENLFSEPSVELLVLSACQTALGNREAELGFAGSAFQAGVDSTLATLWSVSDQGAMGLTTEFYRQLRKTPSKTEALRQAQLAMIRGNVRIENDHLYISGKRIALSSQLSEFGNQSFSHPYFWAAFLLVGDP
;
A
#
# COMPACT_ATOMS: atom_id res chain seq x y z
N MET A 1 28.59 -54.92 -18.87
CA MET A 1 28.63 -56.29 -19.42
C MET A 1 27.84 -56.33 -20.73
N LYS A 2 28.49 -56.61 -21.88
CA LYS A 2 27.90 -56.73 -23.25
C LYS A 2 27.24 -55.46 -23.83
N LEU A 3 27.77 -54.89 -24.93
CA LEU A 3 27.34 -55.03 -26.35
C LEU A 3 25.93 -54.44 -26.62
N ALA A 4 25.69 -53.38 -27.40
CA ALA A 4 26.31 -52.77 -28.60
C ALA A 4 25.98 -53.43 -29.97
N VAL A 5 25.36 -52.66 -30.88
CA VAL A 5 25.27 -52.76 -32.37
C VAL A 5 24.24 -51.71 -32.86
N SER A 6 24.25 -51.08 -34.05
CA SER A 6 25.29 -50.56 -34.98
C SER A 6 24.67 -50.30 -36.37
N ARG A 7 24.95 -49.13 -37.02
CA ARG A 7 25.26 -48.92 -38.47
C ARG A 7 25.26 -47.42 -38.84
N ILE A 8 26.40 -46.82 -39.28
CA ILE A 8 26.87 -46.63 -40.68
C ILE A 8 25.96 -45.65 -41.47
N SER A 9 26.31 -44.41 -41.90
CA SER A 9 27.56 -43.75 -42.41
C SER A 9 27.89 -44.02 -43.89
N GLN A 10 28.58 -43.15 -44.67
CA GLN A 10 29.33 -41.91 -44.39
C GLN A 10 28.49 -40.62 -44.69
N SER A 11 28.92 -39.43 -45.17
CA SER A 11 30.09 -38.91 -45.94
C SER A 11 30.17 -37.37 -45.78
N LEU A 12 31.10 -36.58 -46.34
CA LEU A 12 32.58 -36.60 -46.46
C LEU A 12 33.04 -35.22 -47.05
N SER A 13 33.72 -34.41 -46.25
CA SER A 13 34.80 -33.45 -46.59
C SER A 13 34.69 -32.38 -47.70
N VAL A 14 34.44 -31.13 -47.27
CA VAL A 14 34.91 -29.81 -47.77
C VAL A 14 34.82 -28.85 -46.55
N LEU A 15 35.72 -27.92 -46.20
CA LEU A 15 37.00 -27.41 -46.76
C LEU A 15 38.03 -27.21 -45.60
N TYR A 16 39.13 -26.47 -45.82
CA TYR A 16 39.99 -25.85 -44.78
C TYR A 16 40.60 -24.54 -45.33
N VAL A 17 41.16 -23.70 -44.45
CA VAL A 17 41.89 -22.43 -44.74
C VAL A 17 41.04 -21.20 -45.10
N LEU A 18 40.73 -20.38 -44.08
CA LEU A 18 41.27 -19.01 -43.99
C LEU A 18 41.08 -18.45 -42.57
N ALA A 19 42.15 -18.43 -41.78
CA ALA A 19 42.19 -17.70 -40.52
C ALA A 19 42.68 -16.27 -40.82
N GLY A 20 41.74 -15.34 -40.99
CA GLY A 20 42.05 -13.91 -40.91
C GLY A 20 42.03 -13.45 -39.45
N PRO A 21 42.79 -12.42 -39.06
CA PRO A 21 42.54 -11.75 -37.79
C PRO A 21 41.14 -11.15 -37.80
N LEU A 22 40.40 -11.30 -36.71
CA LEU A 22 39.22 -10.47 -36.45
C LEU A 22 39.71 -9.04 -36.25
N TRP A 23 39.59 -8.23 -37.29
CA TRP A 23 39.67 -6.78 -37.15
C TRP A 23 38.43 -6.37 -36.35
N VAL A 24 38.62 -6.03 -35.08
CA VAL A 24 37.65 -5.23 -34.35
C VAL A 24 37.57 -3.90 -35.08
N ILE A 25 36.44 -3.66 -35.75
CA ILE A 25 36.14 -2.35 -36.31
C ILE A 25 35.82 -1.48 -35.09
N PRO A 26 36.55 -0.37 -34.84
CA PRO A 26 36.14 0.54 -33.79
C PRO A 26 34.78 1.12 -34.15
N THR A 27 33.84 1.10 -33.19
CA THR A 27 32.57 1.81 -33.29
C THR A 27 32.86 3.29 -33.58
N ILE A 28 32.06 3.91 -34.44
CA ILE A 28 32.21 5.32 -34.81
C ILE A 28 30.97 6.04 -34.26
N ALA A 29 31.15 7.01 -33.37
CA ALA A 29 30.04 7.79 -32.85
C ALA A 29 29.28 8.56 -33.93
N GLN A 30 28.07 9.02 -33.57
CA GLN A 30 27.39 10.09 -34.29
C GLN A 30 28.28 11.35 -34.27
N PRO A 31 28.79 11.83 -35.43
CA PRO A 31 29.57 13.05 -35.47
C PRO A 31 28.69 14.27 -35.21
N ILE A 32 29.21 15.29 -34.51
CA ILE A 32 28.53 16.59 -34.42
C ILE A 32 28.40 17.20 -35.83
N GLN A 33 27.16 17.43 -36.28
CA GLN A 33 26.87 18.01 -37.59
C GLN A 33 25.81 19.10 -37.46
N ALA A 34 26.09 20.31 -37.97
CA ALA A 34 25.09 21.35 -38.11
C ALA A 34 24.02 20.97 -39.15
N ASP A 35 22.75 21.33 -38.93
CA ASP A 35 21.69 21.14 -39.93
C ASP A 35 21.58 22.29 -40.96
N HIS A 36 22.42 23.31 -40.81
CA HIS A 36 22.47 24.53 -41.62
C HIS A 36 21.16 25.36 -41.63
N THR A 37 20.26 25.17 -40.66
CA THR A 37 19.07 26.02 -40.41
C THR A 37 19.35 27.22 -39.49
N THR A 38 20.57 27.26 -38.93
CA THR A 38 21.22 28.41 -38.31
C THR A 38 22.60 28.56 -38.95
N ASP A 39 23.23 29.73 -38.84
CA ASP A 39 24.60 29.97 -39.31
C ASP A 39 25.67 29.30 -38.41
N THR A 40 25.41 28.09 -37.92
CA THR A 40 26.29 27.35 -37.01
C THR A 40 27.46 26.74 -37.77
N GLU A 41 28.68 27.08 -37.36
CA GLU A 41 29.92 26.49 -37.85
C GLU A 41 30.48 25.50 -36.83
N VAL A 42 30.86 24.30 -37.29
CA VAL A 42 31.49 23.24 -36.48
C VAL A 42 32.93 23.08 -36.95
N ILE A 43 33.88 23.52 -36.13
CA ILE A 43 35.31 23.58 -36.44
C ILE A 43 36.01 22.48 -35.64
N GLN A 44 36.37 21.38 -36.30
CA GLN A 44 37.07 20.27 -35.67
C GLN A 44 38.60 20.44 -35.70
N ASP A 45 39.23 20.41 -34.53
CA ASP A 45 40.69 20.29 -34.35
C ASP A 45 40.99 19.05 -33.49
N GLY A 46 41.29 17.93 -34.17
CA GLY A 46 41.48 16.63 -33.54
C GLY A 46 40.20 16.14 -32.83
N ASN A 47 40.29 15.95 -31.51
CA ASN A 47 39.17 15.54 -30.65
C ASN A 47 38.27 16.71 -30.19
N ARG A 48 38.63 17.96 -30.52
CA ARG A 48 37.88 19.15 -30.12
C ARG A 48 37.00 19.64 -31.26
N PHE A 49 35.75 19.97 -30.94
CA PHE A 49 34.77 20.59 -31.82
C PHE A 49 34.46 21.99 -31.28
N ASP A 50 35.07 23.01 -31.86
CA ASP A 50 34.71 24.40 -31.59
C ASP A 50 33.42 24.77 -32.36
N ILE A 51 32.41 25.26 -31.64
CA ILE A 51 31.14 25.71 -32.21
C ILE A 51 31.12 27.24 -32.25
N ASP A 52 31.01 27.81 -33.45
CA ASP A 52 30.97 29.26 -33.70
C ASP A 52 29.75 29.64 -34.57
N GLY A 53 29.60 30.93 -34.86
CA GLY A 53 28.52 31.48 -35.68
C GLY A 53 27.21 31.49 -34.92
N GLY A 54 26.22 30.75 -35.43
CA GLY A 54 24.85 30.69 -34.89
C GLY A 54 24.03 31.95 -35.17
N THR A 55 22.74 31.89 -34.89
CA THR A 55 21.79 32.99 -35.11
C THR A 55 21.44 33.66 -33.78
N ARG A 56 21.23 34.99 -33.74
CA ARG A 56 20.96 35.74 -32.50
C ARG A 56 19.54 36.31 -32.42
N SER A 57 19.07 36.52 -31.18
CA SER A 57 17.85 37.29 -30.89
C SER A 57 17.98 38.77 -31.27
N GLY A 58 16.85 39.45 -31.42
CA GLY A 58 16.81 40.87 -31.83
C GLY A 58 17.42 41.85 -30.83
N ASP A 59 17.58 41.45 -29.56
CA ASP A 59 18.33 42.18 -28.53
C ASP A 59 19.80 41.72 -28.41
N GLY A 60 20.17 40.62 -29.07
CA GLY A 60 21.51 40.01 -29.03
C GLY A 60 21.82 39.17 -27.80
N SER A 61 20.90 39.01 -26.84
CA SER A 61 21.14 38.26 -25.59
C SER A 61 21.18 36.74 -25.78
N ASN A 62 20.45 36.20 -26.75
CA ASN A 62 20.30 34.76 -26.95
C ASN A 62 20.98 34.34 -28.26
N LEU A 63 21.71 33.22 -28.20
CA LEU A 63 22.42 32.62 -29.33
C LEU A 63 21.83 31.23 -29.60
N PHE A 64 21.52 30.94 -30.86
CA PHE A 64 20.84 29.72 -31.29
C PHE A 64 21.71 28.91 -32.25
N HIS A 65 21.93 27.64 -31.92
CA HIS A 65 22.58 26.66 -32.78
C HIS A 65 21.62 25.49 -33.09
N SER A 66 21.86 24.82 -34.22
CA SER A 66 20.97 23.78 -34.74
C SER A 66 21.77 22.67 -35.41
N PHE A 67 21.58 21.45 -34.92
CA PHE A 67 22.36 20.28 -35.26
C PHE A 67 21.48 19.20 -35.88
N GLN A 68 21.98 18.55 -36.93
CA GLN A 68 21.40 17.33 -37.48
C GLN A 68 21.65 16.18 -36.49
N GLU A 69 22.92 15.98 -36.11
CA GLU A 69 23.35 15.00 -35.10
C GLU A 69 24.24 15.70 -34.07
N PHE A 70 24.18 15.26 -32.81
CA PHE A 70 25.00 15.80 -31.71
C PHE A 70 25.36 14.68 -30.72
N GLY A 71 26.61 14.26 -30.74
CA GLY A 71 27.19 13.25 -29.85
C GLY A 71 28.70 13.41 -29.68
N LEU A 72 29.29 12.71 -28.71
CA LEU A 72 30.71 12.76 -28.35
C LEU A 72 31.22 11.38 -27.91
N ASP A 73 32.38 10.95 -28.42
CA ASP A 73 33.15 9.84 -27.85
C ASP A 73 33.91 10.25 -26.56
N GLN A 74 34.47 9.25 -25.88
CA GLN A 74 35.51 9.44 -24.85
C GLN A 74 36.68 10.29 -25.40
N ASP A 75 37.30 11.08 -24.52
CA ASP A 75 38.36 12.07 -24.84
C ASP A 75 37.97 13.16 -25.87
N GLN A 76 36.69 13.32 -26.23
CA GLN A 76 36.22 14.43 -27.08
C GLN A 76 35.69 15.61 -26.27
N ILE A 77 35.80 16.81 -26.86
CA ILE A 77 35.38 18.07 -26.26
C ILE A 77 34.52 18.83 -27.27
N VAL A 78 33.28 19.18 -26.93
CA VAL A 78 32.55 20.25 -27.64
C VAL A 78 32.73 21.55 -26.87
N ASN A 79 33.15 22.62 -27.54
CA ASN A 79 33.36 23.93 -26.92
C ASN A 79 32.57 25.01 -27.67
N PHE A 80 31.58 25.60 -27.01
CA PHE A 80 30.81 26.71 -27.55
C PHE A 80 31.58 28.03 -27.38
N LEU A 81 31.87 28.70 -28.50
CA LEU A 81 32.56 29.99 -28.53
C LEU A 81 31.58 31.14 -28.32
N SER A 82 31.41 31.52 -27.04
CA SER A 82 30.57 32.64 -26.62
C SER A 82 31.29 33.99 -26.70
N GLN A 83 30.54 35.07 -26.50
CA GLN A 83 31.03 36.45 -26.50
C GLN A 83 30.43 37.23 -25.32
N PRO A 84 31.14 38.24 -24.76
CA PRO A 84 30.60 39.09 -23.70
C PRO A 84 29.30 39.78 -24.13
N GLY A 85 28.19 39.42 -23.48
CA GLY A 85 26.84 39.91 -23.81
C GLY A 85 25.82 38.81 -24.13
N ILE A 86 26.28 37.61 -24.54
CA ILE A 86 25.38 36.45 -24.64
C ILE A 86 25.02 35.97 -23.23
N LYS A 87 23.72 35.77 -22.97
CA LYS A 87 23.17 35.26 -21.71
C LYS A 87 22.75 33.80 -21.79
N ASN A 88 22.26 33.36 -22.95
CA ASN A 88 21.82 31.98 -23.16
C ASN A 88 22.31 31.48 -24.52
N ILE A 89 22.87 30.27 -24.55
CA ILE A 89 23.13 29.48 -25.75
C ILE A 89 22.09 28.37 -25.79
N LEU A 90 21.32 28.28 -26.88
CA LEU A 90 20.28 27.29 -27.06
C LEU A 90 20.56 26.41 -28.28
N ASN A 91 20.60 25.10 -28.04
CA ASN A 91 20.89 24.09 -29.04
C ASN A 91 19.67 23.21 -29.28
N ARG A 92 19.32 22.96 -30.54
CA ARG A 92 18.35 21.92 -30.93
C ARG A 92 19.01 20.84 -31.78
N VAL A 93 18.58 19.60 -31.59
CA VAL A 93 18.94 18.46 -32.45
C VAL A 93 17.73 18.06 -33.28
N THR A 94 17.90 17.90 -34.59
CA THR A 94 16.80 17.82 -35.57
C THR A 94 16.76 16.51 -36.37
N GLY A 95 17.81 15.68 -36.31
CA GLY A 95 17.91 14.44 -37.09
C GLY A 95 17.07 13.26 -36.60
N GLY A 96 16.52 13.34 -35.38
CA GLY A 96 15.59 12.33 -34.83
C GLY A 96 16.27 11.14 -34.14
N ASN A 97 17.61 11.09 -34.08
CA ASN A 97 18.34 10.18 -33.22
C ASN A 97 18.55 10.80 -31.83
N ALA A 98 18.63 9.96 -30.79
CA ALA A 98 19.01 10.39 -29.46
C ALA A 98 20.50 10.75 -29.39
N SER A 99 20.83 11.79 -28.62
CA SER A 99 22.20 12.29 -28.45
C SER A 99 22.98 11.41 -27.48
N VAL A 100 24.10 10.82 -27.93
CA VAL A 100 25.00 10.03 -27.07
C VAL A 100 26.27 10.85 -26.79
N ILE A 101 26.46 11.24 -25.53
CA ILE A 101 27.50 12.17 -25.09
C ILE A 101 28.34 11.49 -24.02
N ASN A 102 29.57 11.11 -24.36
CA ASN A 102 30.52 10.48 -23.43
C ASN A 102 31.83 11.28 -23.36
N GLY A 103 31.73 12.60 -23.24
CA GLY A 103 32.86 13.52 -23.22
C GLY A 103 32.50 14.90 -22.66
N LEU A 104 33.39 15.87 -22.82
CA LEU A 104 33.28 17.18 -22.18
C LEU A 104 32.44 18.18 -23.00
N ILE A 105 31.42 18.76 -22.37
CA ILE A 105 30.71 19.95 -22.88
C ILE A 105 31.27 21.20 -22.19
N GLN A 106 31.83 22.12 -22.97
CA GLN A 106 32.45 23.35 -22.49
C GLN A 106 31.84 24.60 -23.13
N VAL A 107 31.88 25.72 -22.42
CA VAL A 107 31.65 27.07 -22.99
C VAL A 107 32.86 27.95 -22.68
N THR A 108 33.31 28.76 -23.65
CA THR A 108 34.37 29.75 -23.47
C THR A 108 34.00 31.12 -24.03
N GLY A 109 34.71 32.19 -23.65
CA GLY A 109 34.52 33.54 -24.20
C GLY A 109 33.38 34.38 -23.58
N GLY A 110 32.56 33.80 -22.71
CA GLY A 110 31.50 34.48 -21.96
C GLY A 110 30.97 33.60 -20.83
N ASN A 111 29.93 34.07 -20.12
CA ASN A 111 29.27 33.34 -19.03
C ASN A 111 27.76 33.08 -19.26
N PRO A 112 27.34 32.49 -20.40
CA PRO A 112 25.94 32.19 -20.66
C PRO A 112 25.48 30.88 -20.01
N ASN A 113 24.17 30.75 -19.82
CA ASN A 113 23.52 29.46 -19.61
C ASN A 113 23.54 28.64 -20.91
N LEU A 114 23.53 27.30 -20.81
CA LEU A 114 23.53 26.38 -21.94
C LEU A 114 22.30 25.46 -21.90
N PHE A 115 21.51 25.48 -22.98
CA PHE A 115 20.33 24.63 -23.17
C PHE A 115 20.60 23.62 -24.30
N LEU A 116 20.28 22.35 -24.05
CA LEU A 116 20.35 21.25 -25.03
C LEU A 116 18.98 20.59 -25.17
N MET A 117 18.38 20.69 -26.36
CA MET A 117 17.06 20.14 -26.67
C MET A 117 17.18 19.03 -27.73
N ASN A 118 16.94 17.78 -27.33
CA ASN A 118 16.78 16.65 -28.26
C ASN A 118 15.53 15.82 -27.93
N PRO A 119 14.43 15.99 -28.68
CA PRO A 119 13.17 15.27 -28.46
C PRO A 119 13.25 13.74 -28.57
N ALA A 120 14.27 13.20 -29.23
CA ALA A 120 14.47 11.76 -29.38
C ALA A 120 15.10 11.10 -28.15
N GLY A 121 15.76 11.86 -27.28
CA GLY A 121 16.44 11.39 -26.07
C GLY A 121 17.86 11.90 -25.93
N ILE A 122 18.42 11.79 -24.72
CA ILE A 122 19.79 12.18 -24.40
C ILE A 122 20.41 11.13 -23.46
N ILE A 123 21.60 10.63 -23.79
CA ILE A 123 22.43 9.77 -22.94
C ILE A 123 23.72 10.53 -22.63
N PHE A 124 23.95 10.81 -21.36
CA PHE A 124 25.26 11.18 -20.82
C PHE A 124 25.93 9.89 -20.31
N GLY A 125 26.98 9.42 -20.98
CA GLY A 125 27.75 8.24 -20.60
C GLY A 125 28.69 8.51 -19.42
N ALA A 126 29.42 7.47 -18.98
CA ALA A 126 30.26 7.53 -17.78
C ALA A 126 31.39 8.59 -17.82
N ASP A 127 31.91 8.93 -19.01
CA ASP A 127 32.93 9.99 -19.18
C ASP A 127 32.32 11.37 -19.49
N ALA A 128 30.99 11.52 -19.43
CA ALA A 128 30.34 12.80 -19.68
C ALA A 128 30.65 13.80 -18.57
N GLN A 129 31.09 15.00 -18.95
CA GLN A 129 31.46 16.08 -18.05
C GLN A 129 30.97 17.43 -18.56
N LEU A 130 30.82 18.37 -17.64
CA LEU A 130 30.39 19.75 -17.89
C LEU A 130 31.47 20.75 -17.44
N ASN A 131 31.70 21.77 -18.24
CA ASN A 131 32.51 22.95 -17.91
C ASN A 131 31.77 24.20 -18.38
N ILE A 132 30.68 24.49 -17.66
CA ILE A 132 29.69 25.51 -18.00
C ILE A 132 29.76 26.65 -16.97
N PRO A 133 30.03 27.90 -17.39
CA PRO A 133 30.16 29.08 -16.53
C PRO A 133 28.80 29.72 -16.14
N GLY A 134 27.71 29.00 -16.37
CA GLY A 134 26.32 29.39 -16.18
C GLY A 134 25.45 28.15 -15.91
N ALA A 135 24.12 28.30 -15.88
CA ALA A 135 23.22 27.17 -15.69
C ALA A 135 23.21 26.21 -16.89
N PHE A 136 22.97 24.92 -16.64
CA PHE A 136 22.78 23.90 -17.68
C PHE A 136 21.34 23.36 -17.68
N THR A 137 20.80 23.10 -18.87
CA THR A 137 19.48 22.46 -19.03
C THR A 137 19.48 21.49 -20.19
N ALA A 138 19.23 20.21 -19.91
CA ALA A 138 18.99 19.18 -20.92
C ALA A 138 17.50 18.80 -20.96
N THR A 139 16.92 18.70 -22.16
CA THR A 139 15.50 18.40 -22.30
C THR A 139 15.14 17.65 -23.58
N THR A 140 14.08 16.84 -23.49
CA THR A 140 13.43 16.19 -24.64
C THR A 140 12.12 16.88 -25.05
N ALA A 141 11.93 18.14 -24.64
CA ALA A 141 10.84 19.01 -25.07
C ALA A 141 10.88 19.23 -26.60
N THR A 142 9.72 19.34 -27.25
CA THR A 142 9.57 19.76 -28.66
C THR A 142 9.76 21.27 -28.86
N GLY A 143 9.76 22.07 -27.79
CA GLY A 143 10.11 23.49 -27.85
C GLY A 143 10.36 24.16 -26.50
N ILE A 144 11.08 25.28 -26.54
CA ILE A 144 11.45 26.14 -25.40
C ILE A 144 10.85 27.55 -25.60
N GLY A 145 10.17 28.08 -24.59
CA GLY A 145 9.36 29.30 -24.64
C GLY A 145 10.00 30.51 -23.94
N PHE A 146 9.77 31.70 -24.51
CA PHE A 146 10.35 32.99 -24.12
C PHE A 146 9.29 34.01 -23.65
N GLY A 147 8.17 33.54 -23.10
CA GLY A 147 6.99 34.39 -22.86
C GLY A 147 6.25 34.77 -24.14
N ASP A 148 5.13 35.49 -24.02
CA ASP A 148 4.30 36.06 -25.11
C ASP A 148 4.08 35.15 -26.34
N ASN A 149 3.95 33.84 -26.10
CA ASN A 149 3.79 32.78 -27.10
C ASN A 149 4.92 32.68 -28.15
N ASN A 150 6.13 33.13 -27.81
CA ASN A 150 7.34 33.00 -28.62
C ASN A 150 8.08 31.70 -28.29
N TRP A 151 8.42 30.90 -29.30
CA TRP A 151 8.91 29.53 -29.13
C TRP A 151 10.11 29.19 -30.01
N PHE A 152 11.21 28.74 -29.38
CA PHE A 152 12.28 27.99 -30.03
C PHE A 152 11.85 26.53 -30.16
N SER A 153 11.32 26.17 -31.33
CA SER A 153 10.83 24.82 -31.62
C SER A 153 11.97 23.94 -32.15
N ALA A 154 12.01 22.67 -31.70
CA ALA A 154 12.94 21.67 -32.21
C ALA A 154 12.74 21.42 -33.71
N PHE A 155 11.48 21.45 -34.18
CA PHE A 155 11.12 21.19 -35.57
C PHE A 155 10.54 22.43 -36.24
N GLY A 156 10.67 22.50 -37.57
CA GLY A 156 10.21 23.64 -38.36
C GLY A 156 11.09 24.88 -38.24
N ASN A 157 10.50 26.01 -38.65
CA ASN A 157 11.17 27.31 -38.72
C ASN A 157 10.95 28.11 -37.43
N ASN A 158 12.01 28.73 -36.90
CA ASN A 158 11.95 29.65 -35.78
C ASN A 158 12.13 31.10 -36.24
N ASP A 159 11.38 32.04 -35.66
CA ASP A 159 11.67 33.47 -35.79
C ASP A 159 12.67 33.88 -34.70
N TYR A 160 13.95 33.61 -34.92
CA TYR A 160 15.00 33.87 -33.94
C TYR A 160 15.01 35.32 -33.42
N PHE A 161 14.58 36.29 -34.23
CA PHE A 161 14.61 37.70 -33.87
C PHE A 161 13.65 38.03 -32.71
N SER A 162 12.49 37.36 -32.61
CA SER A 162 11.51 37.57 -31.54
C SER A 162 11.75 36.74 -30.26
N LEU A 163 12.71 35.81 -30.27
CA LEU A 163 13.10 35.00 -29.10
C LEU A 163 13.98 35.79 -28.11
N ILE A 164 13.42 36.87 -27.58
CA ILE A 164 14.05 37.82 -26.65
C ILE A 164 13.65 37.48 -25.20
N GLY A 165 14.58 37.67 -24.25
CA GLY A 165 14.34 37.39 -22.83
C GLY A 165 14.90 36.05 -22.36
N THR A 166 14.40 35.53 -21.25
CA THR A 166 14.93 34.32 -20.59
C THR A 166 14.04 33.10 -20.88
N PRO A 167 14.61 31.95 -21.28
CA PRO A 167 13.88 30.69 -21.37
C PRO A 167 13.26 30.32 -20.02
N SER A 168 11.97 29.95 -20.00
CA SER A 168 11.26 29.63 -18.74
C SER A 168 10.12 28.61 -18.89
N VAL A 169 9.78 28.23 -20.13
CA VAL A 169 8.70 27.28 -20.44
C VAL A 169 9.21 26.24 -21.42
N PHE A 170 8.75 25.00 -21.29
CA PHE A 170 9.08 23.86 -22.13
C PHE A 170 7.79 23.20 -22.61
N ARG A 171 7.78 22.67 -23.83
CA ARG A 171 6.57 22.14 -24.49
C ARG A 171 6.85 20.75 -25.03
N PHE A 172 5.97 19.79 -24.76
CA PHE A 172 6.14 18.37 -25.10
C PHE A 172 4.94 17.91 -25.94
N GLU A 173 5.06 18.01 -27.27
CA GLU A 173 3.98 17.68 -28.24
C GLU A 173 4.11 16.27 -28.86
N THR A 174 4.90 15.37 -28.27
CA THR A 174 4.94 13.97 -28.67
C THR A 174 3.66 13.23 -28.27
N LEU A 175 3.03 12.51 -29.21
CA LEU A 175 1.87 11.65 -28.93
C LEU A 175 2.33 10.35 -28.26
N GLY A 176 2.31 10.33 -26.94
CA GLY A 176 2.83 9.26 -26.10
C GLY A 176 3.94 9.77 -25.17
N THR A 177 4.94 8.95 -24.90
CA THR A 177 6.10 9.34 -24.08
C THR A 177 7.08 10.19 -24.89
N PRO A 178 7.58 11.33 -24.38
CA PRO A 178 8.77 11.98 -24.92
C PRO A 178 10.03 11.09 -24.80
N GLY A 179 11.13 11.46 -25.45
CA GLY A 179 12.41 10.76 -25.28
C GLY A 179 12.88 10.72 -23.81
N ALA A 180 13.70 9.74 -23.45
CA ALA A 180 14.27 9.65 -22.09
C ALA A 180 15.58 10.44 -21.96
N ILE A 181 15.94 10.80 -20.72
CA ILE A 181 17.28 11.29 -20.36
C ILE A 181 17.92 10.27 -19.43
N ILE A 182 19.15 9.85 -19.77
CA ILE A 182 19.97 8.92 -18.98
C ILE A 182 21.28 9.62 -18.65
N ASN A 183 21.71 9.58 -17.39
CA ASN A 183 23.02 10.07 -16.95
C ASN A 183 23.79 9.00 -16.17
N GLN A 184 25.03 8.76 -16.61
CA GLN A 184 26.03 7.91 -15.97
C GLN A 184 27.31 8.70 -15.63
N GLY A 185 27.44 9.94 -16.11
CA GLY A 185 28.60 10.80 -15.91
C GLY A 185 28.44 11.81 -14.78
N GLN A 186 29.37 12.76 -14.71
CA GLN A 186 29.44 13.80 -13.68
C GLN A 186 28.97 15.14 -14.24
N LEU A 187 27.71 15.49 -13.98
CA LEU A 187 27.10 16.72 -14.45
C LEU A 187 27.22 17.82 -13.39
N GLU A 188 28.36 18.49 -13.37
CA GLU A 188 28.66 19.63 -12.48
C GLU A 188 28.46 20.98 -13.18
N VAL A 189 27.78 21.92 -12.54
CA VAL A 189 27.75 23.34 -12.98
C VAL A 189 28.53 24.23 -12.02
N THR A 190 29.13 25.31 -12.54
CA THR A 190 29.88 26.29 -11.72
C THR A 190 29.04 26.75 -10.52
N PRO A 191 29.57 26.83 -9.28
CA PRO A 191 28.80 27.18 -8.10
C PRO A 191 27.94 28.44 -8.25
N GLY A 192 26.74 28.42 -7.65
CA GLY A 192 25.71 29.46 -7.79
C GLY A 192 24.84 29.34 -9.05
N ASN A 193 24.92 28.24 -9.81
CA ASN A 193 24.15 28.02 -11.04
C ASN A 193 23.27 26.76 -10.95
N ASN A 194 22.25 26.68 -11.81
CA ASN A 194 21.25 25.62 -11.78
C ASN A 194 21.53 24.51 -12.80
N LEU A 195 21.04 23.30 -12.50
CA LEU A 195 21.14 22.10 -13.32
C LEU A 195 19.75 21.46 -13.49
N THR A 196 19.29 21.36 -14.73
CA THR A 196 17.90 20.95 -15.03
C THR A 196 17.84 19.82 -16.06
N LEU A 197 17.14 18.73 -15.73
CA LEU A 197 16.90 17.58 -16.62
C LEU A 197 15.38 17.35 -16.78
N LEU A 198 14.83 17.60 -17.98
CA LEU A 198 13.39 17.46 -18.28
C LEU A 198 13.17 16.49 -19.44
N GLY A 199 12.90 15.22 -19.14
CA GLY A 199 12.70 14.15 -20.11
C GLY A 199 11.32 13.50 -19.99
N GLY A 200 10.95 12.61 -20.92
CA GLY A 200 9.78 11.73 -20.78
C GLY A 200 9.95 10.65 -19.71
N THR A 201 11.19 10.41 -19.30
CA THR A 201 11.66 9.55 -18.20
C THR A 201 13.08 10.02 -17.89
N VAL A 202 13.51 10.08 -16.62
CA VAL A 202 14.86 10.55 -16.28
C VAL A 202 15.55 9.63 -15.28
N ILE A 203 16.72 9.12 -15.65
CA ILE A 203 17.53 8.22 -14.82
C ILE A 203 18.93 8.83 -14.68
N SER A 204 19.40 9.04 -13.46
CA SER A 204 20.80 9.40 -13.17
C SER A 204 21.42 8.38 -12.21
N THR A 205 22.20 7.43 -12.73
CA THR A 205 23.09 6.61 -11.89
C THR A 205 24.45 7.29 -11.69
N GLY A 206 24.81 8.24 -12.56
CA GLY A 206 25.89 9.22 -12.34
C GLY A 206 25.49 10.38 -11.42
N GLU A 207 26.45 11.27 -11.18
CA GLU A 207 26.38 12.39 -10.23
C GLU A 207 25.78 13.67 -10.85
N LEU A 208 24.94 14.36 -10.08
CA LEU A 208 24.38 15.68 -10.41
C LEU A 208 24.83 16.70 -9.35
N VAL A 209 25.60 17.73 -9.75
CA VAL A 209 26.18 18.72 -8.83
C VAL A 209 25.83 20.15 -9.24
N ALA A 210 25.24 20.90 -8.31
CA ALA A 210 24.95 22.33 -8.43
C ALA A 210 25.18 23.02 -7.07
N GLN A 211 26.45 23.09 -6.63
CA GLN A 211 26.82 23.77 -5.39
C GLN A 211 26.27 25.21 -5.37
N ASP A 212 25.67 25.62 -4.25
CA ASP A 212 25.03 26.93 -4.07
C ASP A 212 23.93 27.27 -5.11
N GLY A 213 23.43 26.26 -5.85
CA GLY A 213 22.44 26.38 -6.90
C GLY A 213 21.41 25.25 -6.89
N LYS A 214 20.53 25.20 -7.90
CA LYS A 214 19.29 24.41 -7.84
C LYS A 214 19.28 23.26 -8.83
N ILE A 215 18.97 22.05 -8.37
CA ILE A 215 18.76 20.86 -9.20
C ILE A 215 17.27 20.64 -9.44
N THR A 216 16.88 20.38 -10.68
CA THR A 216 15.50 19.99 -11.03
C THR A 216 15.51 18.83 -12.02
N VAL A 217 15.01 17.68 -11.60
CA VAL A 217 14.87 16.47 -12.42
C VAL A 217 13.38 16.12 -12.52
N ALA A 218 12.82 16.08 -13.72
CA ALA A 218 11.42 15.73 -13.89
C ALA A 218 11.16 14.80 -15.08
N ALA A 219 10.32 13.79 -14.84
CA ALA A 219 9.67 13.01 -15.89
C ALA A 219 8.36 13.70 -16.29
N VAL A 220 8.26 14.08 -17.56
CA VAL A 220 7.19 14.91 -18.11
C VAL A 220 6.36 14.09 -19.11
N PRO A 221 5.03 13.99 -18.95
CA PRO A 221 4.19 13.32 -19.94
C PRO A 221 4.18 14.07 -21.29
N GLY A 222 3.81 13.38 -22.37
CA GLY A 222 3.45 14.03 -23.63
C GLY A 222 2.20 14.91 -23.48
N GLU A 223 1.84 15.61 -24.57
CA GLU A 223 0.74 16.59 -24.58
C GLU A 223 0.83 17.61 -23.42
N SER A 224 2.04 18.07 -23.03
CA SER A 224 2.22 18.88 -21.80
C SER A 224 3.14 20.08 -21.94
N LEU A 225 2.87 21.10 -21.13
CA LEU A 225 3.61 22.34 -20.99
C LEU A 225 4.18 22.42 -19.56
N VAL A 226 5.50 22.56 -19.46
CA VAL A 226 6.21 22.69 -18.19
C VAL A 226 6.69 24.12 -18.05
N LYS A 227 6.43 24.74 -16.91
CA LYS A 227 6.89 26.08 -16.56
C LYS A 227 7.71 25.99 -15.28
N ILE A 228 8.93 26.50 -15.33
CA ILE A 228 9.77 26.65 -14.13
C ILE A 228 9.44 28.02 -13.52
N SER A 229 9.18 28.07 -12.22
CA SER A 229 8.80 29.32 -11.55
C SER A 229 10.02 30.23 -11.32
N GLN A 230 9.76 31.43 -10.81
CA GLN A 230 10.79 32.31 -10.26
C GLN A 230 10.73 32.27 -8.72
N GLU A 231 11.78 32.76 -8.07
CA GLU A 231 12.04 32.53 -6.65
C GLU A 231 10.95 33.06 -5.72
N GLY A 232 10.64 32.31 -4.65
CA GLY A 232 9.63 32.67 -3.64
C GLY A 232 8.33 31.84 -3.68
N HIS A 233 8.29 30.72 -4.40
CA HIS A 233 7.12 29.83 -4.46
C HIS A 233 7.49 28.37 -4.17
N LEU A 234 6.65 27.68 -3.38
CA LEU A 234 6.80 26.28 -2.95
C LEU A 234 6.78 25.26 -4.12
N LEU A 235 6.17 25.61 -5.25
CA LEU A 235 6.11 24.76 -6.44
C LEU A 235 6.94 25.39 -7.55
N ASN A 236 8.21 25.02 -7.63
CA ASN A 236 9.14 25.50 -8.66
C ASN A 236 8.85 24.93 -10.07
N LEU A 237 7.97 23.92 -10.16
CA LEU A 237 7.64 23.18 -11.36
C LEU A 237 6.11 23.11 -11.55
N GLU A 238 5.61 23.70 -12.64
CA GLU A 238 4.20 23.67 -13.02
C GLU A 238 4.03 22.87 -14.32
N ILE A 239 3.29 21.76 -14.30
CA ILE A 239 3.01 20.91 -15.47
C ILE A 239 1.53 21.02 -15.83
N GLN A 240 1.22 21.57 -17.01
CA GLN A 240 -0.14 21.74 -17.53
C GLN A 240 -0.36 20.90 -18.80
N PRO A 241 -1.55 20.30 -19.02
CA PRO A 241 -1.87 19.64 -20.28
C PRO A 241 -2.09 20.66 -21.42
N LEU A 242 -1.63 20.31 -22.62
CA LEU A 242 -1.82 21.06 -23.86
C LEU A 242 -3.16 20.73 -24.55
N LEU A 243 -3.61 21.64 -25.41
CA LEU A 243 -4.79 21.49 -26.27
C LEU A 243 -4.45 21.89 -27.71
N THR A 244 -3.66 21.07 -28.41
CA THR A 244 -3.12 21.38 -29.74
C THR A 244 -3.11 20.19 -30.70
N ASP A 245 -3.73 20.36 -31.86
CA ASP A 245 -3.53 19.52 -33.05
C ASP A 245 -2.24 19.95 -33.80
N GLN A 246 -1.14 19.17 -33.77
CA GLN A 246 -0.28 18.92 -34.94
C GLN A 246 0.95 17.99 -34.71
N GLN A 247 1.39 17.39 -35.83
CA GLN A 247 2.68 16.69 -36.08
C GLN A 247 3.29 15.86 -34.92
N SER A 248 2.81 14.62 -34.83
CA SER A 248 3.41 13.58 -33.99
C SER A 248 4.81 13.18 -34.44
N LEU A 249 5.70 13.01 -33.45
CA LEU A 249 6.89 12.16 -33.52
C LEU A 249 6.72 10.99 -32.55
N THR A 250 7.40 9.88 -32.84
CA THR A 250 7.53 8.72 -31.95
C THR A 250 9.01 8.55 -31.62
N PRO A 251 9.46 8.92 -30.40
CA PRO A 251 10.83 8.70 -29.95
C PRO A 251 11.22 7.22 -29.94
N VAL A 252 12.53 6.95 -29.97
CA VAL A 252 13.11 5.63 -29.70
C VAL A 252 12.62 5.15 -28.32
N GLN A 253 12.23 3.88 -28.19
CA GLN A 253 11.63 3.41 -26.96
C GLN A 253 12.66 3.34 -25.83
N PHE A 254 12.20 3.55 -24.60
CA PHE A 254 13.06 3.64 -23.42
C PHE A 254 14.04 2.45 -23.25
N PRO A 255 13.64 1.18 -23.43
CA PRO A 255 14.60 0.06 -23.40
C PRO A 255 15.54 0.03 -24.61
N GLU A 256 15.08 0.39 -25.81
CA GLU A 256 15.91 0.46 -27.02
C GLU A 256 17.04 1.48 -26.88
N LEU A 257 16.80 2.57 -26.14
CA LEU A 257 17.81 3.58 -25.82
C LEU A 257 18.89 3.05 -24.86
N LEU A 258 18.56 2.06 -24.02
CA LEU A 258 19.46 1.41 -23.06
C LEU A 258 20.14 0.13 -23.60
N THR A 259 19.63 -0.47 -24.69
CA THR A 259 20.17 -1.71 -25.29
C THR A 259 20.58 -1.59 -26.76
N GLY A 260 20.46 -0.40 -27.35
CA GLY A 260 20.84 -0.11 -28.74
C GLY A 260 22.29 -0.50 -29.07
N ALA A 261 22.48 -1.15 -30.21
CA ALA A 261 23.68 -1.95 -30.52
C ALA A 261 25.03 -1.19 -30.61
N ASP A 262 25.01 0.14 -30.63
CA ASP A 262 26.21 1.00 -30.68
C ASP A 262 26.49 1.74 -29.35
N VAL A 263 25.59 1.66 -28.35
CA VAL A 263 25.78 2.32 -27.05
C VAL A 263 26.57 1.38 -26.11
N GLY A 264 27.70 1.87 -25.58
CA GLY A 264 28.52 1.13 -24.62
C GLY A 264 27.72 0.71 -23.39
N HIS A 265 27.86 -0.56 -23.01
CA HIS A 265 27.00 -1.27 -22.03
C HIS A 265 26.45 -0.42 -20.87
N ALA A 266 25.12 -0.26 -20.83
CA ALA A 266 24.39 0.06 -19.60
C ALA A 266 24.44 -1.16 -18.64
N THR A 267 25.59 -1.39 -18.00
CA THR A 267 25.88 -2.61 -17.22
C THR A 267 24.95 -2.82 -16.04
N GLU A 268 24.37 -1.76 -15.51
CA GLU A 268 23.42 -1.76 -14.37
C GLU A 268 22.00 -2.17 -14.78
N PHE A 269 21.68 -2.26 -16.07
CA PHE A 269 20.30 -2.34 -16.57
C PHE A 269 20.00 -3.60 -17.40
N LYS A 270 18.80 -4.16 -17.28
CA LYS A 270 18.28 -5.30 -18.04
C LYS A 270 16.94 -4.94 -18.68
N ASP A 271 16.91 -4.88 -20.01
CA ASP A 271 15.67 -4.82 -20.78
C ASP A 271 14.83 -6.09 -20.58
N ASN A 272 13.52 -5.89 -20.46
CA ASN A 272 12.52 -6.95 -20.27
C ASN A 272 11.76 -7.30 -21.56
N GLY A 273 11.87 -6.47 -22.60
CA GLY A 273 11.21 -6.66 -23.90
C GLY A 273 9.74 -6.21 -23.95
N ASP A 274 9.24 -5.56 -22.89
CA ASP A 274 7.85 -5.13 -22.72
C ASP A 274 7.66 -3.60 -22.71
N GLY A 275 8.76 -2.83 -22.76
CA GLY A 275 8.78 -1.38 -22.58
C GLY A 275 9.40 -0.92 -21.25
N THR A 276 9.75 -1.85 -20.36
CA THR A 276 10.38 -1.60 -19.05
C THR A 276 11.83 -2.08 -18.99
N VAL A 277 12.57 -1.60 -17.99
CA VAL A 277 13.96 -2.00 -17.73
C VAL A 277 14.18 -2.23 -16.24
N THR A 278 14.75 -3.38 -15.88
CA THR A 278 15.09 -3.74 -14.50
C THR A 278 16.51 -3.33 -14.14
N LEU A 279 16.70 -2.68 -12.98
CA LEU A 279 17.99 -2.50 -12.31
C LEU A 279 18.51 -3.87 -11.86
N LYS A 280 19.70 -4.28 -12.32
CA LYS A 280 20.19 -5.66 -12.18
C LYS A 280 20.36 -6.10 -10.72
N ASP A 281 20.79 -5.20 -9.85
CA ASP A 281 21.21 -5.54 -8.50
C ASP A 281 20.09 -5.39 -7.46
N SER A 282 19.10 -4.51 -7.71
CA SER A 282 17.92 -4.33 -6.84
C SER A 282 16.66 -5.04 -7.33
N GLY A 283 16.61 -5.48 -8.59
CA GLY A 283 15.43 -6.10 -9.19
C GLY A 283 14.26 -5.14 -9.47
N ILE A 284 14.39 -3.85 -9.15
CA ILE A 284 13.33 -2.86 -9.39
C ILE A 284 13.22 -2.57 -10.88
N THR A 285 11.99 -2.52 -11.38
CA THR A 285 11.67 -2.32 -12.79
C THR A 285 11.17 -0.89 -13.01
N LEU A 286 11.88 -0.15 -13.87
CA LEU A 286 11.60 1.23 -14.26
C LEU A 286 10.81 1.25 -15.56
N ALA A 287 9.84 2.16 -15.63
CA ALA A 287 8.91 2.33 -16.73
C ALA A 287 8.91 3.77 -17.28
N SER A 288 8.30 3.94 -18.45
CA SER A 288 8.15 5.24 -19.11
C SER A 288 7.31 6.19 -18.24
N GLY A 289 7.94 7.22 -17.66
CA GLY A 289 7.34 8.20 -16.75
C GLY A 289 7.93 8.22 -15.33
N ASP A 290 8.85 7.31 -15.02
CA ASP A 290 9.56 7.27 -13.74
C ASP A 290 10.72 8.27 -13.67
N VAL A 291 11.17 8.57 -12.45
CA VAL A 291 12.47 9.19 -12.17
C VAL A 291 13.29 8.27 -11.28
N ALA A 292 14.60 8.16 -11.54
CA ALA A 292 15.57 7.56 -10.64
C ALA A 292 16.84 8.41 -10.53
N ALA A 293 17.41 8.52 -9.33
CA ALA A 293 18.62 9.31 -9.08
C ALA A 293 19.49 8.65 -7.98
N LYS A 294 20.80 8.48 -8.24
CA LYS A 294 21.74 7.87 -7.28
C LYS A 294 22.59 8.88 -6.52
N GLN A 295 23.05 9.97 -7.11
CA GLN A 295 23.85 10.99 -6.42
C GLN A 295 23.42 12.42 -6.80
N VAL A 296 23.10 13.25 -5.80
CA VAL A 296 22.58 14.62 -5.98
C VAL A 296 23.15 15.54 -4.90
N THR A 297 23.85 16.60 -5.31
CA THR A 297 24.46 17.62 -4.42
C THR A 297 24.06 19.03 -4.85
N ALA A 298 23.31 19.78 -4.03
CA ALA A 298 22.79 21.10 -4.41
C ALA A 298 22.65 22.10 -3.25
N GLN A 299 22.23 23.34 -3.55
CA GLN A 299 21.52 24.15 -2.55
C GLN A 299 20.10 23.63 -2.34
N THR A 300 19.31 23.49 -3.41
CA THR A 300 17.96 22.91 -3.33
C THR A 300 17.74 21.91 -4.46
N ALA A 301 17.08 20.79 -4.20
CA ALA A 301 16.78 19.79 -5.23
C ALA A 301 15.28 19.48 -5.31
N THR A 302 14.81 19.22 -6.53
CA THR A 302 13.46 18.71 -6.80
C THR A 302 13.53 17.55 -7.77
N LEU A 303 13.13 16.35 -7.33
CA LEU A 303 12.98 15.15 -8.15
C LEU A 303 11.47 14.88 -8.31
N SER A 304 10.95 14.83 -9.54
CA SER A 304 9.51 14.75 -9.81
C SER A 304 9.16 13.70 -10.87
N ALA A 305 8.53 12.60 -10.43
CA ALA A 305 8.08 11.52 -11.30
C ALA A 305 6.62 11.68 -11.73
N LYS A 306 6.33 11.35 -13.01
CA LYS A 306 4.96 11.25 -13.53
C LYS A 306 4.30 9.92 -13.12
N ASN A 307 5.11 8.91 -12.88
CA ASN A 307 4.74 7.62 -12.28
C ASN A 307 5.48 7.50 -10.94
N ASN A 308 6.54 6.67 -10.86
CA ASN A 308 7.23 6.33 -9.62
C ASN A 308 8.57 7.09 -9.49
N LEU A 309 8.89 7.53 -8.27
CA LEU A 309 10.23 8.05 -7.93
C LEU A 309 11.01 6.94 -7.23
N THR A 310 12.00 6.37 -7.92
CA THR A 310 12.78 5.20 -7.45
C THR A 310 14.16 5.64 -6.97
N LEU A 311 14.45 5.45 -5.69
CA LEU A 311 15.71 5.82 -5.04
C LEU A 311 16.36 4.57 -4.45
N VAL A 312 17.46 4.13 -5.05
CA VAL A 312 18.16 2.87 -4.74
C VAL A 312 19.59 3.20 -4.37
N GLU A 313 19.96 2.95 -3.11
CA GLU A 313 21.29 3.25 -2.55
C GLU A 313 21.67 4.75 -2.66
N SER A 314 20.68 5.61 -2.88
CA SER A 314 20.88 7.00 -3.26
C SER A 314 21.53 7.84 -2.15
N GLN A 315 22.39 8.77 -2.55
CA GLN A 315 23.00 9.79 -1.70
C GLN A 315 22.49 11.16 -2.16
N LEU A 316 21.60 11.76 -1.38
CA LEU A 316 20.96 13.05 -1.69
C LEU A 316 21.36 14.06 -0.60
N SER A 317 21.95 15.19 -0.99
CA SER A 317 22.45 16.20 -0.07
C SER A 317 22.14 17.61 -0.57
N THR A 318 21.42 18.40 0.25
CA THR A 318 21.09 19.80 -0.06
C THR A 318 21.37 20.72 1.12
N THR A 319 21.92 21.92 0.88
CA THR A 319 22.13 22.92 1.96
C THR A 319 20.87 23.72 2.31
N GLY A 320 19.84 23.61 1.49
CA GLY A 320 18.44 24.00 1.71
C GLY A 320 17.51 22.82 1.38
N ASP A 321 16.37 23.08 0.75
CA ASP A 321 15.26 22.13 0.64
C ASP A 321 15.49 20.94 -0.33
N LEU A 322 14.98 19.76 0.04
CA LEU A 322 14.95 18.54 -0.78
C LEU A 322 13.50 18.08 -1.00
N ASN A 323 13.07 18.05 -2.26
CA ASN A 323 11.70 17.72 -2.65
C ASN A 323 11.67 16.44 -3.50
N LEU A 324 10.96 15.41 -3.02
CA LEU A 324 10.88 14.07 -3.59
C LEU A 324 9.41 13.75 -3.93
N LEU A 325 9.03 13.90 -5.21
CA LEU A 325 7.64 13.95 -5.66
C LEU A 325 7.32 12.83 -6.66
N ALA A 326 6.18 12.15 -6.48
CA ALA A 326 5.64 11.15 -7.40
C ALA A 326 4.10 11.22 -7.51
N GLN A 327 3.55 10.98 -8.72
CA GLN A 327 2.09 10.86 -8.92
C GLN A 327 1.57 9.42 -8.79
N ASN A 328 2.46 8.47 -8.52
CA ASN A 328 2.13 7.16 -7.98
C ASN A 328 2.81 7.02 -6.61
N GLU A 329 4.00 6.41 -6.57
CA GLU A 329 4.70 6.00 -5.36
C GLU A 329 6.13 6.53 -5.32
N VAL A 330 6.60 6.94 -4.14
CA VAL A 330 8.03 7.13 -3.86
C VAL A 330 8.56 5.83 -3.26
N VAL A 331 9.54 5.20 -3.91
CA VAL A 331 10.11 3.91 -3.53
C VAL A 331 11.57 4.09 -3.15
N VAL A 332 11.93 3.77 -1.91
CA VAL A 332 13.30 3.87 -1.38
C VAL A 332 13.82 2.49 -0.97
N ARG A 333 15.04 2.14 -1.40
CA ARG A 333 15.73 0.89 -1.05
C ARG A 333 17.20 1.14 -0.73
N ASP A 334 17.76 0.38 0.21
CA ASP A 334 19.18 0.38 0.54
C ASP A 334 19.81 -1.02 0.62
N THR A 335 21.13 -1.07 0.84
CA THR A 335 21.88 -2.30 1.11
C THR A 335 22.93 -2.07 2.21
N VAL A 336 23.42 -3.15 2.83
CA VAL A 336 24.51 -3.08 3.84
C VAL A 336 25.82 -2.53 3.25
N GLU A 337 26.03 -2.69 1.94
CA GLU A 337 27.23 -2.17 1.26
C GLU A 337 27.07 -0.70 0.85
N ASN A 338 25.86 -0.28 0.46
CA ASN A 338 25.54 1.10 0.05
C ASN A 338 24.22 1.57 0.72
N PRO A 339 24.29 2.08 1.96
CA PRO A 339 23.09 2.47 2.69
C PRO A 339 22.53 3.81 2.17
N PHE A 340 21.21 3.96 2.11
CA PHE A 340 20.54 5.15 1.55
C PHE A 340 20.70 6.36 2.48
N ASN A 341 20.78 7.56 1.90
CA ASN A 341 20.91 8.80 2.66
C ASN A 341 20.22 9.99 1.96
N ALA A 342 19.38 10.72 2.69
CA ALA A 342 18.75 11.96 2.26
C ALA A 342 18.87 13.03 3.36
N ILE A 343 19.73 14.02 3.13
CA ILE A 343 20.01 15.13 4.03
C ILE A 343 19.58 16.44 3.38
N ALA A 344 18.72 17.19 4.05
CA ALA A 344 18.39 18.57 3.72
C ALA A 344 18.82 19.52 4.85
N GLY A 345 19.45 20.65 4.51
CA GLY A 345 19.68 21.77 5.43
C GLY A 345 18.46 22.70 5.56
N GLY A 346 17.50 22.58 4.63
CA GLY A 346 16.16 23.17 4.70
C GLY A 346 15.09 22.10 4.92
N ASP A 347 13.89 22.29 4.37
CA ASP A 347 12.78 21.33 4.50
C ASP A 347 13.03 20.07 3.64
N LEU A 348 12.64 18.89 4.17
CA LEU A 348 12.62 17.61 3.46
C LEU A 348 11.17 17.17 3.21
N TYR A 349 10.73 17.26 1.96
CA TYR A 349 9.34 17.00 1.57
C TYR A 349 9.24 15.79 0.63
N ILE A 350 8.55 14.73 1.08
CA ILE A 350 8.35 13.48 0.34
C ILE A 350 6.86 13.28 0.07
N HIS A 351 6.49 13.06 -1.19
CA HIS A 351 5.11 13.08 -1.66
C HIS A 351 4.84 12.00 -2.70
N GLY A 352 3.84 11.15 -2.45
CA GLY A 352 3.36 10.16 -3.41
C GLY A 352 1.85 10.05 -3.40
N ASP A 353 1.16 10.40 -4.49
CA ASP A 353 -0.32 10.41 -4.56
C ASP A 353 -0.96 9.06 -4.17
N LEU A 354 -0.30 7.93 -4.49
CA LEU A 354 -0.79 6.57 -4.29
C LEU A 354 -0.04 5.76 -3.21
N GLY A 355 1.14 6.21 -2.78
CA GLY A 355 1.86 5.62 -1.66
C GLY A 355 3.28 6.16 -1.45
N ILE A 356 3.89 5.79 -0.32
CA ILE A 356 5.31 5.93 -0.02
C ILE A 356 5.77 4.58 0.53
N ASP A 357 6.82 4.02 -0.06
CA ASP A 357 7.37 2.70 0.24
C ASP A 357 8.88 2.83 0.51
N ILE A 358 9.23 3.06 1.78
CA ILE A 358 10.60 3.19 2.25
C ILE A 358 11.02 1.90 2.96
N LEU A 359 12.10 1.29 2.48
CA LEU A 359 12.83 0.21 3.14
C LEU A 359 14.31 0.56 3.14
N ALA A 360 14.75 1.26 4.19
CA ALA A 360 16.09 1.80 4.36
C ALA A 360 16.62 1.52 5.78
N LEU A 361 16.90 0.24 6.04
CA LEU A 361 17.20 -0.31 7.38
C LEU A 361 18.68 -0.67 7.57
N ASN A 362 19.50 -0.59 6.53
CA ASN A 362 20.87 -1.09 6.56
C ASN A 362 21.88 0.02 6.95
N HIS A 363 21.41 1.17 7.43
CA HIS A 363 22.22 2.35 7.76
C HIS A 363 22.55 2.43 9.27
N PRO A 364 23.83 2.57 9.70
CA PRO A 364 24.24 2.67 11.11
C PRO A 364 24.04 4.07 11.73
N LYS A 365 23.08 4.84 11.21
CA LYS A 365 22.66 6.20 11.61
C LYS A 365 21.29 6.48 10.97
N THR A 366 20.65 7.59 11.31
CA THR A 366 19.44 8.09 10.64
C THR A 366 19.63 8.38 9.14
N PRO A 367 18.92 7.70 8.22
CA PRO A 367 19.06 7.91 6.76
C PRO A 367 18.21 9.06 6.19
N PHE A 368 17.22 9.59 6.92
CA PHE A 368 16.46 10.79 6.53
C PHE A 368 16.68 11.90 7.56
N GLN A 369 17.22 13.05 7.12
CA GLN A 369 17.58 14.17 8.00
C GLN A 369 17.13 15.51 7.38
N SER A 370 16.53 16.38 8.21
CA SER A 370 16.04 17.70 7.81
C SER A 370 16.49 18.79 8.78
N GLY A 371 17.05 19.89 8.26
CA GLY A 371 17.39 21.12 8.99
C GLY A 371 16.21 22.08 9.13
N GLY A 372 15.16 21.85 8.34
CA GLY A 372 13.82 22.35 8.57
C GLY A 372 12.88 21.21 8.98
N ASN A 373 11.66 21.28 8.50
CA ASN A 373 10.61 20.27 8.74
C ASN A 373 10.83 19.03 7.87
N LEU A 374 10.36 17.87 8.32
CA LEU A 374 10.33 16.64 7.53
C LEU A 374 8.87 16.21 7.34
N SER A 375 8.43 16.04 6.09
CA SER A 375 7.03 15.68 5.79
C SER A 375 6.92 14.52 4.81
N LEU A 376 6.15 13.49 5.18
CA LEU A 376 5.70 12.40 4.31
C LEU A 376 4.22 12.62 3.97
N VAL A 377 3.86 12.68 2.68
CA VAL A 377 2.49 13.01 2.25
C VAL A 377 1.94 12.00 1.23
N SER A 378 0.84 11.32 1.58
CA SER A 378 0.13 10.40 0.67
C SER A 378 -1.33 10.15 1.05
N ASP A 379 -2.21 10.01 0.05
CA ASP A 379 -3.57 9.46 0.24
C ASP A 379 -3.59 7.91 0.26
N GLY A 380 -2.43 7.28 0.05
CA GLY A 380 -2.20 5.84 -0.07
C GLY A 380 -1.73 5.16 1.22
N ILE A 381 -0.82 4.19 1.06
CA ILE A 381 -0.08 3.56 2.17
C ILE A 381 1.26 4.29 2.32
N ILE A 382 1.63 4.63 3.57
CA ILE A 382 2.96 5.15 3.91
C ILE A 382 3.65 4.06 4.73
N SER A 383 4.51 3.27 4.07
CA SER A 383 5.44 2.34 4.72
C SER A 383 6.76 3.07 4.96
N GLY A 384 7.17 3.18 6.21
CA GLY A 384 8.43 3.82 6.61
C GLY A 384 9.26 2.91 7.48
N ASP A 385 9.97 1.98 6.83
CA ASP A 385 10.94 1.09 7.46
C ASP A 385 12.31 1.79 7.44
N ALA A 386 12.46 2.83 8.28
CA ALA A 386 13.66 3.68 8.41
C ALA A 386 13.58 4.60 9.65
N HIS A 387 14.71 5.17 10.06
CA HIS A 387 14.76 6.27 11.05
C HIS A 387 14.63 7.65 10.39
N PHE A 388 14.09 8.62 11.15
CA PHE A 388 13.84 9.99 10.70
C PHE A 388 14.30 11.03 11.74
N ALA A 389 14.97 12.10 11.29
CA ALA A 389 15.41 13.22 12.13
C ALA A 389 15.04 14.58 11.52
N SER A 390 14.58 15.51 12.36
CA SER A 390 14.06 16.82 11.93
C SER A 390 14.44 17.91 12.95
N ASP A 391 15.03 19.02 12.48
CA ASP A 391 15.31 20.21 13.30
C ASP A 391 14.12 21.20 13.34
N GLY A 392 13.16 21.02 12.44
CA GLY A 392 11.78 21.50 12.56
C GLY A 392 10.81 20.38 12.94
N SER A 393 9.54 20.51 12.56
CA SER A 393 8.50 19.52 12.87
C SER A 393 8.52 18.31 11.93
N PHE A 394 8.20 17.12 12.44
CA PHE A 394 8.00 15.91 11.63
C PHE A 394 6.50 15.65 11.39
N SER A 395 6.09 15.36 10.15
CA SER A 395 4.68 15.05 9.86
C SER A 395 4.46 13.91 8.85
N ILE A 396 3.45 13.10 9.12
CA ILE A 396 2.89 12.10 8.21
C ILE A 396 1.45 12.53 7.92
N LEU A 397 1.19 12.93 6.69
CA LEU A 397 -0.05 13.58 6.25
C LEU A 397 -0.65 12.90 5.02
N ASN A 398 -1.92 13.19 4.75
CA ASN A 398 -2.58 12.91 3.47
C ASN A 398 -2.70 14.17 2.61
N LEU A 399 -3.17 14.04 1.36
CA LEU A 399 -3.27 15.15 0.40
C LEU A 399 -4.26 16.24 0.83
N SER A 400 -5.09 15.96 1.85
CA SER A 400 -5.97 16.94 2.51
C SER A 400 -5.34 17.59 3.75
N SER A 401 -4.03 17.45 3.95
CA SER A 401 -3.26 17.96 5.09
C SER A 401 -3.79 17.53 6.47
N LYS A 402 -4.41 16.35 6.53
CA LYS A 402 -4.78 15.67 7.79
C LYS A 402 -3.75 14.59 8.11
N PRO A 403 -3.62 14.16 9.38
CA PRO A 403 -2.75 13.04 9.75
C PRO A 403 -2.99 11.80 8.87
N GLY A 404 -1.91 11.27 8.29
CA GLY A 404 -1.90 10.08 7.44
C GLY A 404 -1.53 8.84 8.24
N ASN A 405 -2.12 7.69 7.90
CA ASN A 405 -1.82 6.44 8.60
C ASN A 405 -0.41 5.96 8.26
N PHE A 406 0.29 5.45 9.27
CA PHE A 406 1.69 5.04 9.21
C PHE A 406 1.82 3.53 9.42
N LEU A 407 2.55 2.88 8.51
CA LEU A 407 2.92 1.47 8.57
C LEU A 407 4.44 1.38 8.69
N SER A 408 4.92 0.48 9.54
CA SER A 408 6.33 0.07 9.54
C SER A 408 6.38 -1.42 9.90
N LEU A 409 6.84 -2.26 8.99
CA LEU A 409 7.08 -3.67 9.28
C LEU A 409 8.33 -3.85 10.17
N TYR A 410 9.22 -2.86 10.17
CA TYR A 410 10.50 -2.87 10.87
C TYR A 410 10.62 -1.64 11.81
N ASP A 411 11.76 -0.97 11.87
CA ASP A 411 12.16 -0.03 12.94
C ASP A 411 11.97 1.46 12.59
N PRO A 412 10.92 2.13 13.11
CA PRO A 412 10.77 3.58 13.06
C PRO A 412 11.22 4.26 14.37
N ILE A 413 12.41 4.87 14.34
CA ILE A 413 12.81 5.91 15.29
C ILE A 413 12.53 7.27 14.65
N ILE A 414 11.77 8.13 15.34
CA ILE A 414 11.44 9.50 14.92
C ILE A 414 11.98 10.49 15.96
N ILE A 415 12.81 11.43 15.54
CA ILE A 415 13.41 12.47 16.40
C ILE A 415 13.12 13.85 15.81
N SER A 416 12.61 14.79 16.62
CA SER A 416 12.10 16.08 16.15
C SER A 416 12.39 17.23 17.12
N ARG A 417 12.98 18.34 16.66
CA ARG A 417 13.03 19.60 17.42
C ARG A 417 11.80 20.51 17.25
N GLY A 418 10.82 20.05 16.48
CA GLY A 418 9.45 20.59 16.46
C GLY A 418 8.41 19.53 16.82
N ASP A 419 7.14 19.85 16.59
CA ASP A 419 6.02 18.93 16.83
C ASP A 419 6.09 17.67 15.94
N VAL A 420 5.47 16.59 16.38
CA VAL A 420 5.35 15.32 15.64
C VAL A 420 3.89 15.00 15.36
N ILE A 421 3.50 14.80 14.09
CA ILE A 421 2.10 14.55 13.69
C ILE A 421 1.98 13.29 12.84
N PHE A 422 1.17 12.31 13.25
CA PHE A 422 0.82 11.13 12.46
C PHE A 422 -0.61 10.63 12.72
N GLY A 423 -1.15 9.82 11.80
CA GLY A 423 -2.45 9.17 11.91
C GLY A 423 -2.39 7.89 12.73
N ASP A 424 -3.18 6.87 12.37
CA ASP A 424 -3.07 5.56 13.02
C ASP A 424 -1.75 4.87 12.65
N TYR A 425 -1.07 4.29 13.65
CA TYR A 425 0.12 3.46 13.47
C TYR A 425 -0.22 1.97 13.57
N THR A 426 0.43 1.15 12.74
CA THR A 426 0.54 -0.29 12.98
C THR A 426 1.90 -0.78 12.51
N GLY A 427 2.66 -1.47 13.37
CA GLY A 427 4.02 -1.88 13.04
C GLY A 427 4.82 -2.51 14.18
N ALA A 428 6.14 -2.61 14.04
CA ALA A 428 7.02 -3.02 15.14
C ALA A 428 7.12 -1.92 16.22
N SER A 429 7.97 -2.13 17.23
CA SER A 429 8.25 -1.17 18.30
C SER A 429 8.47 0.25 17.77
N LEU A 430 7.90 1.25 18.43
CA LEU A 430 7.91 2.65 17.99
C LEU A 430 8.52 3.55 19.06
N LYS A 431 9.56 4.31 18.69
CA LYS A 431 10.16 5.39 19.51
C LYS A 431 10.00 6.75 18.83
N VAL A 432 9.40 7.69 19.55
CA VAL A 432 9.25 9.09 19.13
C VAL A 432 9.77 10.01 20.24
N GLU A 433 10.75 10.84 19.91
CA GLU A 433 11.29 11.87 20.80
C GLU A 433 11.12 13.26 20.18
N SER A 434 10.51 14.18 20.94
CA SER A 434 10.21 15.54 20.50
C SER A 434 10.48 16.56 21.60
N THR A 435 11.01 17.72 21.20
CA THR A 435 11.05 18.93 22.05
C THR A 435 9.74 19.74 22.00
N GLY A 436 8.84 19.42 21.06
CA GLY A 436 7.47 19.91 20.96
C GLY A 436 6.44 18.85 21.38
N SER A 437 5.23 18.92 20.82
CA SER A 437 4.13 17.99 21.14
C SER A 437 4.05 16.82 20.17
N ILE A 438 3.54 15.68 20.64
CA ILE A 438 3.31 14.47 19.81
C ILE A 438 1.81 14.24 19.62
N GLN A 439 1.33 14.30 18.37
CA GLN A 439 -0.02 13.97 17.97
C GLN A 439 -0.05 12.69 17.12
N GLY A 440 -0.63 11.61 17.66
CA GLY A 440 -0.87 10.36 16.93
C GLY A 440 -2.34 9.90 16.93
N GLY A 441 -2.66 8.95 16.06
CA GLY A 441 -3.94 8.23 16.05
C GLY A 441 -3.98 7.05 17.01
N ASN A 442 -4.66 5.97 16.64
CA ASN A 442 -4.58 4.68 17.32
C ASN A 442 -3.25 3.99 16.98
N ILE A 443 -2.57 3.39 17.96
CA ILE A 443 -1.29 2.69 17.81
C ILE A 443 -1.50 1.19 18.06
N LYS A 444 -0.97 0.35 17.18
CA LYS A 444 -0.82 -1.10 17.43
C LYS A 444 0.62 -1.54 17.18
N ILE A 445 1.27 -2.08 18.21
CA ILE A 445 2.59 -2.73 18.09
C ILE A 445 2.38 -4.23 17.84
N THR A 446 3.01 -4.79 16.81
CA THR A 446 2.81 -6.19 16.38
C THR A 446 4.01 -7.09 16.67
N GLN A 447 5.21 -6.53 16.82
CA GLN A 447 6.44 -7.27 17.12
C GLN A 447 7.50 -6.34 17.73
N PRO A 448 8.52 -6.87 18.44
CA PRO A 448 9.73 -6.12 18.78
C PRO A 448 10.50 -5.69 17.51
N ASP A 449 11.37 -4.69 17.60
CA ASP A 449 12.40 -4.52 16.57
C ASP A 449 13.43 -5.65 16.67
N THR A 450 13.73 -6.30 15.55
CA THR A 450 14.76 -7.34 15.47
C THR A 450 15.74 -7.13 14.32
N THR A 451 15.74 -5.93 13.72
CA THR A 451 16.63 -5.54 12.63
C THR A 451 18.08 -5.38 13.06
N GLY A 452 18.29 -4.80 14.26
CA GLY A 452 19.62 -4.40 14.73
C GLY A 452 20.09 -3.02 14.23
N SER A 453 19.19 -2.17 13.70
CA SER A 453 19.53 -0.76 13.40
C SER A 453 19.67 0.09 14.66
N ILE A 454 19.00 -0.27 15.76
CA ILE A 454 19.12 0.43 17.05
C ILE A 454 20.51 0.19 17.66
N PRO A 455 21.30 1.24 17.97
CA PRO A 455 22.58 1.07 18.65
C PRO A 455 22.40 0.51 20.06
N THR A 456 23.28 -0.40 20.51
CA THR A 456 23.30 -0.93 21.90
C THR A 456 23.71 0.11 22.96
N SER A 457 23.75 1.39 22.59
CA SER A 457 23.96 2.54 23.46
C SER A 457 22.72 3.43 23.60
N ASP A 458 21.64 3.15 22.85
CA ASP A 458 20.35 3.77 23.08
C ASP A 458 19.78 3.28 24.43
N PRO A 459 19.29 4.17 25.31
CA PRO A 459 18.80 3.77 26.63
C PRO A 459 17.57 2.85 26.60
N ASP A 460 16.86 2.78 25.48
CA ASP A 460 15.67 1.95 25.28
C ASP A 460 15.94 0.70 24.44
N PHE A 461 17.21 0.41 24.08
CA PHE A 461 17.60 -0.70 23.21
C PHE A 461 16.93 -2.03 23.62
N ASP A 462 17.01 -2.40 24.90
CA ASP A 462 16.42 -3.65 25.39
C ASP A 462 14.88 -3.63 25.33
N ASN A 463 14.23 -2.51 25.65
CA ASN A 463 12.78 -2.38 25.57
C ASN A 463 12.29 -2.58 24.13
N LEU A 464 12.88 -1.83 23.19
CA LEU A 464 12.48 -1.78 21.79
C LEU A 464 12.75 -3.11 21.07
N THR A 465 13.87 -3.78 21.39
CA THR A 465 14.31 -4.99 20.68
C THR A 465 13.85 -6.31 21.29
N GLN A 466 13.58 -6.36 22.60
CA GLN A 466 13.16 -7.61 23.26
C GLN A 466 11.63 -7.75 23.37
N SER A 467 10.87 -6.66 23.28
CA SER A 467 9.41 -6.66 23.51
C SER A 467 8.66 -5.69 22.57
N ARG A 468 7.33 -5.80 22.49
CA ARG A 468 6.44 -5.01 21.61
C ARG A 468 6.25 -3.54 22.10
N SER A 469 7.32 -2.77 22.24
CA SER A 469 7.33 -1.49 22.98
C SER A 469 6.71 -0.29 22.24
N LEU A 470 6.12 0.64 23.01
CA LEU A 470 5.78 1.99 22.57
C LEU A 470 6.43 3.02 23.50
N ILE A 471 7.19 3.96 22.94
CA ILE A 471 7.87 5.03 23.69
C ILE A 471 7.62 6.38 23.01
N LEU A 472 6.85 7.26 23.64
CA LEU A 472 6.58 8.63 23.18
C LEU A 472 7.06 9.63 24.24
N ARG A 473 7.98 10.53 23.88
CA ARG A 473 8.52 11.58 24.76
C ARG A 473 8.37 12.96 24.13
N ALA A 474 7.57 13.84 24.73
CA ALA A 474 7.26 15.18 24.26
C ALA A 474 7.78 16.26 25.22
N GLY A 475 8.15 17.43 24.67
CA GLY A 475 8.68 18.55 25.43
C GLY A 475 10.07 18.33 26.06
N LEU A 476 10.87 17.42 25.51
CA LEU A 476 12.26 17.20 25.94
C LEU A 476 13.15 18.44 25.72
N SER A 477 14.18 18.61 26.54
CA SER A 477 15.27 19.54 26.21
C SER A 477 16.25 18.92 25.19
N GLU A 478 16.99 19.75 24.44
CA GLU A 478 17.88 19.27 23.35
C GLU A 478 18.95 18.28 23.82
N ASP A 479 19.38 18.37 25.09
CA ASP A 479 20.35 17.48 25.74
C ASP A 479 19.75 16.15 26.25
N GLN A 480 18.42 15.98 26.17
CA GLN A 480 17.70 14.75 26.52
C GLN A 480 17.36 13.87 25.32
N LEU A 481 17.52 14.35 24.08
CA LEU A 481 17.30 13.54 22.88
C LEU A 481 18.35 12.42 22.81
N SER A 482 17.90 11.16 22.67
CA SER A 482 18.77 9.97 22.73
C SER A 482 19.84 9.94 21.63
N ASN A 483 19.52 10.55 20.48
CA ASN A 483 20.43 10.72 19.35
C ASN A 483 20.09 12.07 18.68
N PRO A 484 20.63 13.21 19.16
CA PRO A 484 20.29 14.53 18.63
C PRO A 484 20.72 14.66 17.17
N VAL A 485 20.08 15.57 16.41
CA VAL A 485 20.31 15.75 14.96
C VAL A 485 21.75 16.22 14.69
N ASN A 486 22.66 15.26 14.57
CA ASN A 486 24.10 15.48 14.54
C ASN A 486 24.58 15.73 13.10
N PHE A 487 24.21 16.90 12.57
CA PHE A 487 24.80 17.46 11.36
C PHE A 487 26.32 17.57 11.54
N ASP A 488 27.09 16.64 10.96
CA ASP A 488 28.55 16.66 11.07
C ASP A 488 29.12 17.87 10.30
N PRO A 489 29.63 18.91 10.97
CA PRO A 489 30.17 20.09 10.30
C PRO A 489 31.49 19.80 9.57
N ASN A 490 32.00 18.57 9.66
CA ASN A 490 33.23 18.07 9.02
C ASN A 490 32.94 17.11 7.85
N GLN A 491 31.67 16.77 7.58
CA GLN A 491 31.22 16.45 6.22
C GLN A 491 30.93 17.75 5.43
N SER A 492 31.74 18.78 5.66
CA SER A 492 31.47 20.14 5.22
C SER A 492 31.63 20.32 3.70
N VAL A 493 30.55 20.77 3.07
CA VAL A 493 30.67 21.94 2.19
C VAL A 493 30.92 23.15 3.10
N THR A 494 32.18 23.59 3.21
CA THR A 494 32.52 24.73 4.08
C THR A 494 31.97 26.04 3.50
N VAL A 495 30.86 26.53 4.06
CA VAL A 495 30.35 27.89 3.82
C VAL A 495 30.80 28.78 4.99
N GLU A 496 31.88 29.55 4.79
CA GLU A 496 32.24 30.61 5.74
C GLU A 496 31.15 31.70 5.72
N GLY A 497 30.49 31.92 6.87
CA GLY A 497 29.66 33.13 7.09
C GLY A 497 28.19 32.91 7.43
N THR A 498 27.71 31.67 7.52
CA THR A 498 26.33 31.38 7.98
C THR A 498 26.35 30.69 9.35
N GLU A 499 26.29 31.47 10.43
CA GLU A 499 25.77 30.93 11.68
C GLU A 499 24.25 30.79 11.52
N PHE A 500 23.74 29.56 11.64
CA PHE A 500 22.31 29.31 11.73
C PHE A 500 21.84 29.80 13.10
N SER A 501 21.40 31.06 13.16
CA SER A 501 20.70 31.57 14.34
C SER A 501 19.40 30.80 14.48
N ASN A 502 19.22 30.05 15.56
CA ASN A 502 17.99 29.33 15.88
C ASN A 502 16.79 30.26 15.61
N LEU A 503 15.95 29.89 14.64
CA LEU A 503 14.66 30.55 14.49
C LEU A 503 13.88 30.26 15.77
N GLU A 504 13.26 31.28 16.36
CA GLU A 504 12.36 31.13 17.51
C GLU A 504 11.09 30.38 17.07
N GLN A 505 11.21 29.07 16.89
CA GLN A 505 10.08 28.17 16.80
C GLN A 505 9.32 28.29 18.12
N ASN A 506 8.04 28.66 18.03
CA ASN A 506 7.17 28.61 19.19
C ASN A 506 6.78 27.13 19.36
N SER A 507 7.67 26.36 19.99
CA SER A 507 7.38 24.99 20.39
C SER A 507 6.08 25.02 21.20
N SER A 508 5.19 24.09 20.91
CA SER A 508 4.00 23.85 21.72
C SER A 508 4.40 23.41 23.14
N GLU A 509 3.43 23.33 24.05
CA GLU A 509 3.70 23.18 25.49
C GLU A 509 4.35 21.82 25.88
N GLY A 510 4.52 20.91 24.91
CA GLY A 510 5.23 19.64 25.08
C GLY A 510 4.31 18.49 25.49
N SER A 511 3.07 18.53 24.97
CA SER A 511 1.98 17.63 25.30
C SER A 511 1.98 16.39 24.40
N ILE A 512 1.50 15.25 24.90
CA ILE A 512 1.17 14.07 24.08
C ILE A 512 -0.34 14.07 23.84
N THR A 513 -0.79 13.71 22.63
CA THR A 513 -2.20 13.39 22.39
C THR A 513 -2.35 12.19 21.46
N ILE A 514 -3.04 11.15 21.93
CA ILE A 514 -3.06 9.82 21.31
C ILE A 514 -4.44 9.14 21.37
N GLY A 515 -4.67 8.16 20.49
CA GLY A 515 -5.86 7.29 20.50
C GLY A 515 -5.66 6.03 21.35
N ASN A 516 -6.27 4.91 20.94
CA ASN A 516 -6.09 3.61 21.57
C ASN A 516 -4.65 3.08 21.36
N ILE A 517 -4.13 2.32 22.33
CA ILE A 517 -2.79 1.70 22.30
C ILE A 517 -2.94 0.19 22.55
N ASP A 518 -2.31 -0.64 21.72
CA ASP A 518 -2.27 -2.09 21.90
C ASP A 518 -0.85 -2.64 21.64
N THR A 519 -0.20 -3.16 22.68
CA THR A 519 1.12 -3.84 22.64
C THR A 519 1.03 -5.34 22.94
N SER A 520 -0.20 -5.88 22.99
CA SER A 520 -0.49 -7.25 23.45
C SER A 520 0.28 -8.32 22.68
N SER A 521 0.62 -9.41 23.36
CA SER A 521 1.38 -10.53 22.80
C SER A 521 0.74 -11.90 23.02
N ASP A 522 0.87 -12.71 21.98
CA ASP A 522 0.51 -14.12 21.88
C ASP A 522 1.75 -15.04 21.76
N GLN A 523 2.95 -14.43 21.65
CA GLN A 523 4.23 -15.10 21.43
C GLN A 523 5.34 -14.36 22.21
N GLY A 524 5.50 -14.68 23.50
CA GLY A 524 6.46 -14.01 24.40
C GLY A 524 5.90 -12.71 25.01
N ASP A 525 6.73 -11.95 25.72
CA ASP A 525 6.30 -10.79 26.51
C ASP A 525 5.58 -9.71 25.68
N ALA A 526 4.55 -9.10 26.26
CA ALA A 526 3.98 -7.88 25.73
C ALA A 526 4.85 -6.68 26.14
N GLY A 527 5.03 -5.70 25.24
CA GLY A 527 5.96 -4.60 25.49
C GLY A 527 5.35 -3.46 26.30
N PRO A 528 6.19 -2.69 27.03
CA PRO A 528 5.75 -1.55 27.82
C PRO A 528 5.22 -0.40 26.96
N VAL A 529 4.38 0.42 27.59
CA VAL A 529 3.85 1.67 27.04
C VAL A 529 4.38 2.82 27.91
N ILE A 530 5.28 3.63 27.35
CA ILE A 530 5.91 4.76 28.04
C ILE A 530 5.49 6.06 27.35
N LEU A 531 4.65 6.84 28.02
CA LEU A 531 4.25 8.19 27.59
C LEU A 531 4.79 9.22 28.60
N SER A 532 5.64 10.13 28.13
CA SER A 532 6.23 11.19 28.96
C SER A 532 6.05 12.55 28.29
N ALA A 533 5.34 13.47 28.93
CA ALA A 533 5.08 14.81 28.45
C ALA A 533 5.64 15.87 29.39
N GLN A 534 6.17 16.97 28.84
CA GLN A 534 6.45 18.16 29.62
C GLN A 534 5.15 18.79 30.15
N ASP A 535 4.09 18.75 29.33
CA ASP A 535 2.75 19.26 29.64
C ASP A 535 1.72 18.11 29.72
N ASP A 536 0.56 18.19 29.04
CA ASP A 536 -0.54 17.23 29.16
C ASP A 536 -0.27 15.89 28.44
N ILE A 537 -0.81 14.79 28.96
CA ILE A 537 -1.07 13.56 28.19
C ILE A 537 -2.57 13.46 27.96
N ILE A 538 -3.00 13.57 26.71
CA ILE A 538 -4.40 13.70 26.34
C ILE A 538 -4.86 12.48 25.51
N PHE A 539 -5.74 11.67 26.07
CA PHE A 539 -6.36 10.56 25.34
C PHE A 539 -7.58 11.07 24.54
N ARG A 540 -7.51 10.99 23.21
CA ARG A 540 -8.58 11.42 22.28
C ARG A 540 -9.31 10.22 21.69
N ASN A 541 -10.63 10.34 21.48
CA ASN A 541 -11.38 9.37 20.68
C ASN A 541 -11.59 9.88 19.25
N ASN A 542 -11.02 9.19 18.26
CA ASN A 542 -11.19 9.51 16.84
C ASN A 542 -12.37 8.76 16.19
N ASP A 543 -12.81 7.66 16.80
CA ASP A 543 -13.66 6.64 16.19
C ASP A 543 -15.14 6.80 16.57
N GLY A 544 -15.48 7.78 17.41
CA GLY A 544 -16.85 8.05 17.88
C GLY A 544 -17.30 7.13 19.03
N LEU A 545 -16.37 6.36 19.60
CA LEU A 545 -16.59 5.61 20.84
C LEU A 545 -16.49 6.54 22.05
N ILE A 546 -16.95 6.05 23.20
CA ILE A 546 -16.94 6.78 24.48
C ILE A 546 -15.66 6.54 25.30
N ILE A 547 -14.95 5.44 24.99
CA ILE A 547 -13.82 4.89 25.77
C ILE A 547 -12.56 4.88 24.92
N THR A 548 -11.41 5.19 25.52
CA THR A 548 -10.07 4.93 24.95
C THR A 548 -9.40 3.82 25.74
N THR A 549 -8.63 2.94 25.09
CA THR A 549 -7.99 1.77 25.75
C THR A 549 -6.47 1.74 25.57
N ILE A 550 -5.75 1.40 26.63
CA ILE A 550 -4.37 0.90 26.60
C ILE A 550 -4.42 -0.60 26.93
N ARG A 551 -3.77 -1.46 26.13
CA ARG A 551 -3.71 -2.92 26.37
C ARG A 551 -2.31 -3.48 26.18
N THR A 552 -1.83 -4.24 27.17
CA THR A 552 -0.52 -4.90 27.20
C THR A 552 -0.63 -6.41 27.51
N THR A 553 -1.74 -7.03 27.14
CA THR A 553 -2.13 -8.42 27.49
C THR A 553 -1.15 -9.49 26.97
N GLU A 554 -0.88 -10.52 27.76
CA GLU A 554 -0.09 -11.70 27.40
C GLU A 554 -0.94 -13.00 27.42
N THR A 555 -0.78 -13.82 26.37
CA THR A 555 -1.51 -15.10 26.22
C THR A 555 -0.66 -16.34 25.89
N GLY A 556 0.66 -16.23 25.75
CA GLY A 556 1.57 -17.32 25.36
C GLY A 556 2.26 -18.07 26.50
N GLY A 557 2.56 -17.42 27.63
CA GLY A 557 3.36 -17.99 28.72
C GLY A 557 4.27 -17.01 29.49
N SER A 558 4.31 -15.75 29.09
CA SER A 558 5.25 -14.71 29.54
C SER A 558 4.55 -13.59 30.33
N ASN A 559 5.22 -12.45 30.51
CA ASN A 559 4.72 -11.29 31.26
C ASN A 559 3.94 -10.29 30.39
N SER A 560 3.03 -9.54 31.01
CA SER A 560 2.41 -8.35 30.38
C SER A 560 3.30 -7.11 30.50
N GLY A 561 3.15 -6.16 29.58
CA GLY A 561 3.95 -4.93 29.57
C GLY A 561 3.49 -3.89 30.61
N ASP A 562 4.44 -3.21 31.24
CA ASP A 562 4.18 -2.07 32.14
C ASP A 562 3.59 -0.86 31.38
N VAL A 563 2.82 -0.02 32.07
CA VAL A 563 2.28 1.24 31.54
C VAL A 563 2.75 2.39 32.40
N THR A 564 3.51 3.33 31.82
CA THR A 564 4.01 4.53 32.50
C THR A 564 3.46 5.78 31.83
N LEU A 565 2.76 6.62 32.60
CA LEU A 565 2.21 7.90 32.20
C LEU A 565 2.83 9.00 33.07
N GLU A 566 3.69 9.84 32.48
CA GLU A 566 4.41 10.92 33.17
C GLU A 566 4.06 12.30 32.59
N THR A 567 3.61 13.22 33.45
CA THR A 567 3.53 14.66 33.15
C THR A 567 4.40 15.46 34.13
N ALA A 568 5.19 16.41 33.60
CA ALA A 568 6.09 17.22 34.43
C ALA A 568 5.48 18.56 34.88
N GLN A 569 4.55 19.14 34.11
CA GLN A 569 3.79 20.36 34.46
C GLN A 569 2.29 20.23 34.18
N GLY A 570 1.89 19.50 33.13
CA GLY A 570 0.49 19.30 32.75
C GLY A 570 -0.18 18.10 33.42
N SER A 571 -1.24 17.60 32.79
CA SER A 571 -2.23 16.68 33.35
C SER A 571 -2.57 15.50 32.45
N ILE A 572 -3.04 14.40 33.03
CA ILE A 572 -3.51 13.22 32.29
C ILE A 572 -5.02 13.38 32.04
N GLN A 573 -5.36 13.75 30.81
CA GLN A 573 -6.72 14.09 30.38
C GLN A 573 -7.33 13.00 29.49
N VAL A 574 -8.65 12.85 29.58
CA VAL A 574 -9.43 11.93 28.76
C VAL A 574 -10.56 12.71 28.08
N ASN A 575 -10.47 12.90 26.76
CA ASN A 575 -11.48 13.60 25.95
C ASN A 575 -12.60 12.63 25.50
N GLY A 576 -13.12 11.87 26.48
CA GLY A 576 -14.20 10.88 26.39
C GLY A 576 -14.84 10.73 27.78
N GLU A 577 -15.58 9.63 28.05
CA GLU A 577 -16.07 9.36 29.42
C GLU A 577 -15.10 8.49 30.23
N THR A 578 -14.27 7.64 29.58
CA THR A 578 -13.36 6.72 30.31
C THR A 578 -12.09 6.37 29.53
N LEU A 579 -10.97 6.22 30.24
CA LEU A 579 -9.75 5.55 29.80
C LEU A 579 -9.67 4.18 30.49
N THR A 580 -9.63 3.09 29.73
CA THR A 580 -9.45 1.74 30.28
C THR A 580 -8.01 1.27 30.08
N ILE A 581 -7.31 0.89 31.14
CA ILE A 581 -5.94 0.33 31.10
C ILE A 581 -5.99 -1.16 31.45
N ILE A 582 -5.47 -2.01 30.56
CA ILE A 582 -5.57 -3.47 30.66
C ILE A 582 -4.16 -4.10 30.60
N THR A 583 -3.71 -4.67 31.70
CA THR A 583 -2.54 -5.58 31.75
C THR A 583 -3.07 -6.95 32.18
N GLU A 584 -2.80 -8.02 31.42
CA GLU A 584 -3.41 -9.34 31.71
C GLU A 584 -2.49 -10.51 31.31
N ALA A 585 -1.92 -11.22 32.28
CA ALA A 585 -1.02 -12.36 32.05
C ALA A 585 -1.73 -13.71 32.25
N SER A 586 -1.94 -14.46 31.15
CA SER A 586 -2.90 -15.58 31.13
C SER A 586 -2.33 -16.97 31.51
N ASN A 587 -1.01 -17.15 31.46
CA ASN A 587 -0.40 -18.49 31.51
C ASN A 587 0.62 -18.75 32.64
N GLY A 588 0.89 -17.78 33.51
CA GLY A 588 1.75 -17.97 34.69
C GLY A 588 2.85 -16.92 34.88
N GLY A 589 3.07 -16.04 33.90
CA GLY A 589 3.84 -14.82 34.08
C GLY A 589 3.06 -13.75 34.85
N ASP A 590 3.76 -12.66 35.16
CA ASP A 590 3.25 -11.54 35.95
C ASP A 590 2.56 -10.48 35.08
N SER A 591 1.59 -9.77 35.65
CA SER A 591 0.88 -8.67 34.98
C SER A 591 1.63 -7.36 35.17
N GLY A 592 1.71 -6.54 34.11
CA GLY A 592 2.47 -5.29 34.13
C GLY A 592 1.90 -4.26 35.10
N ASN A 593 2.80 -3.51 35.73
CA ASN A 593 2.51 -2.42 36.66
C ASN A 593 1.99 -1.19 35.91
N ILE A 594 1.25 -0.33 36.61
CA ILE A 594 0.73 0.92 36.05
C ILE A 594 1.21 2.09 36.90
N THR A 595 2.10 2.90 36.33
CA THR A 595 2.71 4.06 37.00
C THR A 595 2.12 5.37 36.48
N PHE A 596 1.56 6.15 37.39
CA PHE A 596 1.16 7.55 37.17
C PHE A 596 2.17 8.46 37.86
N LYS A 597 2.75 9.41 37.14
CA LYS A 597 3.69 10.39 37.69
C LYS A 597 3.27 11.80 37.25
N VAL A 598 2.80 12.59 38.20
CA VAL A 598 2.13 13.87 37.97
C VAL A 598 2.62 14.93 38.98
N PRO A 599 2.52 16.24 38.69
CA PRO A 599 3.05 17.28 39.58
C PRO A 599 2.21 17.51 40.85
N ASP A 600 0.94 17.08 40.85
CA ASP A 600 -0.04 17.17 41.95
C ASP A 600 -1.13 16.11 41.71
N SER A 601 -1.76 15.57 42.76
CA SER A 601 -2.80 14.53 42.63
C SER A 601 -4.02 14.98 41.83
N ASN A 602 -4.30 16.28 41.77
CA ASN A 602 -5.41 16.85 40.98
C ASN A 602 -5.12 16.86 39.47
N ASN A 603 -3.89 16.57 39.03
CA ASN A 603 -3.50 16.51 37.61
C ASN A 603 -3.85 15.16 36.93
N VAL A 604 -4.56 14.26 37.61
CA VAL A 604 -5.17 13.05 37.02
C VAL A 604 -6.54 12.80 37.65
N ASN A 605 -7.54 12.46 36.83
CA ASN A 605 -8.89 12.17 37.32
C ASN A 605 -9.20 10.67 37.29
N PHE A 606 -8.90 9.97 38.39
CA PHE A 606 -9.15 8.52 38.52
C PHE A 606 -10.62 8.11 38.41
N ASP A 607 -11.59 9.02 38.64
CA ASP A 607 -13.01 8.72 38.41
C ASP A 607 -13.30 8.39 36.92
N ASN A 608 -12.44 8.84 36.00
CA ASN A 608 -12.52 8.58 34.55
C ASN A 608 -11.52 7.50 34.08
N ILE A 609 -10.86 6.76 34.98
CA ILE A 609 -9.88 5.73 34.61
C ILE A 609 -10.31 4.37 35.20
N GLU A 610 -10.54 3.40 34.32
CA GLU A 610 -10.81 2.00 34.66
C GLU A 610 -9.49 1.21 34.55
N ILE A 611 -9.09 0.51 35.61
CA ILE A 611 -7.81 -0.22 35.64
C ILE A 611 -8.05 -1.71 35.88
N ASN A 612 -7.51 -2.54 35.00
CA ASN A 612 -7.64 -3.99 35.06
C ASN A 612 -6.25 -4.62 34.95
N THR A 613 -5.64 -4.98 36.09
CA THR A 613 -4.46 -5.86 36.14
C THR A 613 -4.92 -7.26 36.57
N GLN A 614 -4.58 -8.28 35.79
CA GLN A 614 -4.91 -9.67 36.13
C GLN A 614 -3.78 -10.63 35.81
N ALA A 615 -3.52 -11.56 36.72
CA ALA A 615 -2.61 -12.67 36.45
C ALA A 615 -3.27 -14.01 36.75
N GLN A 616 -2.86 -15.05 36.03
CA GLN A 616 -3.42 -16.39 36.18
C GLN A 616 -2.36 -17.45 36.45
N ARG A 617 -2.83 -18.59 36.97
CA ARG A 617 -2.07 -19.83 37.19
C ARG A 617 -0.94 -19.78 38.24
N GLY A 618 -0.62 -18.63 38.80
CA GLY A 618 0.42 -18.46 39.81
C GLY A 618 1.19 -17.14 39.71
N GLY A 619 1.11 -16.45 38.57
CA GLY A 619 1.64 -15.09 38.41
C GLY A 619 0.90 -14.06 39.26
N ASN A 620 1.56 -12.94 39.52
CA ASN A 620 1.11 -11.83 40.35
C ASN A 620 0.44 -10.76 39.49
N ALA A 621 -0.62 -10.13 40.01
CA ALA A 621 -1.24 -8.98 39.36
C ALA A 621 -0.37 -7.73 39.60
N GLY A 622 -0.35 -6.81 38.63
CA GLY A 622 0.53 -5.64 38.65
C GLY A 622 0.02 -4.55 39.59
N ASP A 623 0.96 -3.85 40.21
CA ASP A 623 0.71 -2.77 41.15
C ASP A 623 0.25 -1.48 40.43
N ILE A 624 -0.50 -0.64 41.15
CA ILE A 624 -0.72 0.75 40.76
C ILE A 624 0.20 1.64 41.61
N ILE A 625 1.03 2.43 40.93
CA ILE A 625 2.03 3.29 41.57
C ILE A 625 1.72 4.74 41.22
N VAL A 626 1.49 5.58 42.22
CA VAL A 626 1.18 7.01 42.04
C VAL A 626 2.26 7.88 42.67
N PHE A 627 2.97 8.63 41.83
CA PHE A 627 3.90 9.69 42.24
C PHE A 627 3.22 11.06 42.06
N ALA A 628 2.89 11.70 43.18
CA ALA A 628 2.27 13.02 43.25
C ALA A 628 2.71 13.72 44.56
N PRO A 629 3.60 14.74 44.52
CA PRO A 629 4.29 15.28 45.71
C PRO A 629 3.40 15.90 46.81
N ASP A 630 2.13 16.17 46.54
CA ASP A 630 1.15 16.69 47.50
C ASP A 630 0.59 15.60 48.44
N ILE A 631 0.63 14.31 48.03
CA ILE A 631 0.12 13.16 48.80
C ILE A 631 1.00 12.89 50.03
N THR A 632 0.76 13.68 51.08
CA THR A 632 1.58 13.81 52.29
C THR A 632 0.88 13.35 53.57
N SER A 633 -0.41 12.98 53.51
CA SER A 633 -1.11 12.35 54.64
C SER A 633 -1.92 11.11 54.24
N GLU A 634 -2.19 10.23 55.21
CA GLU A 634 -2.98 9.02 54.98
C GLU A 634 -4.44 9.33 54.62
N ALA A 635 -4.95 10.53 54.92
CA ALA A 635 -6.28 10.94 54.48
C ALA A 635 -6.34 11.15 52.95
N ASP A 636 -5.25 11.67 52.38
CA ASP A 636 -5.13 11.92 50.93
C ASP A 636 -4.91 10.58 50.20
N ARG A 637 -4.00 9.74 50.73
CA ARG A 637 -3.76 8.36 50.26
C ARG A 637 -5.05 7.54 50.24
N GLN A 638 -5.83 7.57 51.32
CA GLN A 638 -7.08 6.82 51.42
C GLN A 638 -8.17 7.35 50.48
N ALA A 639 -8.28 8.67 50.29
CA ALA A 639 -9.26 9.24 49.36
C ALA A 639 -9.00 8.82 47.91
N ILE A 640 -7.75 8.92 47.46
CA ILE A 640 -7.35 8.55 46.09
C ILE A 640 -7.43 7.02 45.91
N ARG A 641 -7.04 6.24 46.94
CA ARG A 641 -7.22 4.78 46.96
C ARG A 641 -8.68 4.37 46.79
N GLU A 642 -9.62 5.02 47.49
CA GLU A 642 -11.06 4.74 47.35
C GLU A 642 -11.60 5.06 45.95
N GLN A 643 -11.08 6.09 45.26
CA GLN A 643 -11.42 6.36 43.85
C GLN A 643 -10.91 5.25 42.94
N ILE A 644 -9.62 4.90 43.04
CA ILE A 644 -8.99 3.86 42.24
C ILE A 644 -9.69 2.51 42.46
N GLU A 645 -9.85 2.06 43.72
CA GLU A 645 -10.52 0.80 44.07
C GLU A 645 -11.98 0.73 43.56
N SER A 646 -12.67 1.86 43.42
CA SER A 646 -14.06 1.88 42.92
C SER A 646 -14.20 1.51 41.43
N ASN A 647 -13.14 1.75 40.64
CA ASN A 647 -13.07 1.56 39.19
C ASN A 647 -11.99 0.53 38.76
N SER A 648 -11.35 -0.16 39.71
CA SER A 648 -10.19 -1.03 39.42
C SER A 648 -10.37 -2.49 39.83
N ARG A 649 -9.60 -3.36 39.18
CA ARG A 649 -9.53 -4.81 39.45
C ARG A 649 -8.09 -5.28 39.35
N LEU A 650 -7.56 -5.83 40.45
CA LEU A 650 -6.15 -6.23 40.64
C LEU A 650 -6.06 -7.73 41.00
N ASP A 651 -6.65 -8.58 40.17
CA ASP A 651 -7.00 -9.98 40.51
C ASP A 651 -5.91 -10.99 40.10
N ALA A 652 -5.35 -11.73 41.07
CA ALA A 652 -4.43 -12.84 40.79
C ALA A 652 -5.04 -14.23 41.09
N ILE A 653 -5.15 -15.08 40.07
CA ILE A 653 -5.63 -16.46 40.22
C ILE A 653 -4.46 -17.37 40.64
N ARG A 654 -4.28 -17.49 41.97
CA ARG A 654 -3.26 -18.29 42.70
C ARG A 654 -1.87 -17.66 42.83
N GLY A 655 -1.66 -16.43 42.36
CA GLY A 655 -0.52 -15.59 42.75
C GLY A 655 -0.93 -14.49 43.72
N THR A 656 -0.14 -13.42 43.80
CA THR A 656 -0.39 -12.26 44.68
C THR A 656 -1.24 -11.20 43.95
N PRO A 657 -2.33 -10.68 44.53
CA PRO A 657 -3.01 -9.48 44.04
C PRO A 657 -2.08 -8.26 44.06
N GLY A 658 -2.29 -7.30 43.16
CA GLY A 658 -1.51 -6.05 43.14
C GLY A 658 -1.96 -5.07 44.22
N GLU A 659 -1.04 -4.22 44.68
CA GLU A 659 -1.29 -3.16 45.67
C GLU A 659 -1.33 -1.75 45.05
N ILE A 660 -1.80 -0.77 45.83
CA ILE A 660 -1.88 0.65 45.42
C ILE A 660 -0.94 1.46 46.30
N THR A 661 0.16 1.93 45.72
CA THR A 661 1.27 2.61 46.42
C THR A 661 1.39 4.08 46.04
N PHE A 662 1.82 4.91 47.00
CA PHE A 662 1.88 6.38 46.86
C PHE A 662 3.24 6.94 47.29
N ASN A 663 3.93 7.66 46.41
CA ASN A 663 5.27 8.23 46.64
C ASN A 663 6.27 7.26 47.33
N PRO A 664 6.46 6.02 46.82
CA PRO A 664 7.36 5.06 47.46
C PRO A 664 8.78 5.61 47.55
N GLY A 665 9.31 5.68 48.79
CA GLY A 665 10.64 6.22 49.09
C GLY A 665 10.65 7.54 49.88
N ASP A 666 9.50 8.19 50.10
CA ASP A 666 9.43 9.34 51.02
C ASP A 666 9.58 8.88 52.49
N PRO A 667 10.44 9.50 53.33
CA PRO A 667 10.62 9.11 54.73
C PRO A 667 9.42 9.40 55.65
N THR A 668 8.33 9.97 55.14
CA THR A 668 7.03 10.08 55.82
C THR A 668 6.11 8.86 55.59
N ASP A 669 6.49 7.93 54.70
CA ASP A 669 5.75 6.69 54.43
C ASP A 669 5.85 5.71 55.61
N GLY A 670 5.01 5.94 56.62
CA GLY A 670 4.97 5.22 57.89
C GLY A 670 4.37 3.80 57.83
N GLY A 671 4.72 3.03 56.80
CA GLY A 671 4.17 1.70 56.55
C GLY A 671 4.42 0.71 57.69
N THR A 672 3.35 0.21 58.33
CA THR A 672 3.43 -0.92 59.28
C THR A 672 3.39 -2.26 58.53
N GLY A 673 4.37 -2.51 57.66
CA GLY A 673 4.33 -3.60 56.65
C GLY A 673 5.46 -4.64 56.65
N THR A 674 6.60 -4.42 57.33
CA THR A 674 7.84 -5.24 57.30
C THR A 674 8.58 -5.34 55.94
N PRO A 675 9.91 -5.51 55.93
CA PRO A 675 10.69 -5.63 54.68
C PRO A 675 10.64 -7.05 54.10
N PRO A 676 10.97 -7.23 52.80
CA PRO A 676 11.25 -8.55 52.23
C PRO A 676 12.48 -9.19 52.90
N ASP A 677 12.39 -10.46 53.25
CA ASP A 677 13.49 -11.28 53.77
C ASP A 677 14.14 -12.01 52.58
N ASP A 678 15.45 -11.82 52.37
CA ASP A 678 16.17 -12.46 51.25
C ASP A 678 16.40 -13.95 51.54
N GLY A 679 15.95 -14.79 50.59
CA GLY A 679 15.51 -16.14 50.92
C GLY A 679 16.60 -17.17 51.20
N ASP A 680 16.19 -18.29 51.81
CA ASP A 680 16.89 -19.56 51.67
C ASP A 680 15.93 -20.70 51.29
N THR A 681 16.46 -21.62 50.50
CA THR A 681 15.82 -22.87 50.10
C THR A 681 16.04 -23.96 51.15
N GLY A 682 14.97 -24.58 51.62
CA GLY A 682 15.07 -25.94 52.19
C GLY A 682 14.18 -26.23 53.39
N THR A 683 13.23 -27.13 53.20
CA THR A 683 12.69 -27.93 54.30
C THR A 683 13.18 -29.37 54.15
N ASP A 684 14.30 -29.67 54.81
CA ASP A 684 14.65 -31.05 55.17
C ASP A 684 14.80 -31.17 56.69
N THR A 685 14.73 -32.39 57.21
CA THR A 685 14.30 -32.68 58.59
C THR A 685 15.29 -32.27 59.70
N PRO A 686 14.80 -31.92 60.90
CA PRO A 686 15.61 -31.29 61.95
C PRO A 686 16.46 -32.27 62.76
N THR A 687 17.66 -31.83 63.17
CA THR A 687 18.39 -32.38 64.33
C THR A 687 18.99 -31.28 65.20
N ASP A 688 19.08 -31.56 66.50
CA ASP A 688 19.32 -30.62 67.61
C ASP A 688 20.81 -30.26 67.84
N GLY A 689 21.09 -29.04 68.36
CA GLY A 689 22.35 -28.76 69.08
C GLY A 689 22.97 -27.35 69.03
N GLY A 690 22.82 -26.56 70.11
CA GLY A 690 24.01 -25.94 70.75
C GLY A 690 24.33 -24.42 70.70
N SER A 691 23.56 -23.60 71.43
CA SER A 691 23.99 -22.48 72.31
C SER A 691 25.20 -21.52 72.01
N GLY A 692 24.94 -20.21 72.09
CA GLY A 692 25.90 -19.09 72.31
C GLY A 692 25.48 -17.84 71.52
N ILE A 693 25.24 -16.62 72.05
CA ILE A 693 25.93 -15.78 73.07
C ILE A 693 27.40 -15.54 72.64
N ASP A 694 27.79 -14.37 72.14
CA ASP A 694 27.80 -13.09 72.88
C ASP A 694 27.66 -11.80 72.00
N THR A 695 27.91 -10.61 72.58
CA THR A 695 27.60 -9.26 72.03
C THR A 695 28.86 -8.37 71.75
N PRO A 696 28.84 -7.02 71.72
CA PRO A 696 28.90 -6.20 70.49
C PRO A 696 30.10 -5.20 70.45
N THR A 697 30.17 -4.28 69.45
CA THR A 697 30.46 -2.82 69.63
C THR A 697 30.45 -1.97 68.34
N ASP A 698 29.91 -0.75 68.46
CA ASP A 698 30.28 0.60 67.95
C ASP A 698 31.36 0.83 66.85
N GLY A 699 31.31 1.93 66.07
CA GLY A 699 30.28 2.98 65.97
C GLY A 699 30.77 4.39 65.59
N GLY A 700 30.02 5.10 64.72
CA GLY A 700 30.14 6.54 64.42
C GLY A 700 31.30 6.99 63.50
N SER A 701 31.36 8.24 63.00
CA SER A 701 30.32 9.28 62.84
C SER A 701 30.83 10.51 62.06
N GLY A 702 30.08 10.99 61.05
CA GLY A 702 30.25 12.29 60.37
C GLY A 702 31.46 12.43 59.42
N THR A 703 31.59 13.48 58.60
CA THR A 703 30.66 14.57 58.17
C THR A 703 31.31 15.35 57.02
N ASP A 704 30.48 16.06 56.25
CA ASP A 704 30.82 17.19 55.36
C ASP A 704 31.61 16.94 54.04
N THR A 705 31.07 17.56 52.99
CA THR A 705 31.59 17.73 51.61
C THR A 705 32.27 19.12 51.50
N PRO A 706 32.68 19.71 50.33
CA PRO A 706 32.55 19.27 48.93
C PRO A 706 33.75 19.56 47.98
N THR A 707 33.51 19.31 46.68
CA THR A 707 34.04 20.00 45.46
C THR A 707 35.49 19.83 44.97
N ASP A 708 35.55 19.30 43.73
CA ASP A 708 36.19 19.92 42.53
C ASP A 708 37.73 19.83 42.33
N GLY A 709 38.19 19.89 41.06
CA GLY A 709 39.61 19.94 40.68
C GLY A 709 40.02 19.19 39.41
N GLY A 710 39.41 19.50 38.26
CA GLY A 710 39.51 18.72 37.01
C GLY A 710 40.87 18.57 36.28
N SER A 711 40.80 17.74 35.22
CA SER A 711 41.54 17.77 33.95
C SER A 711 43.08 17.71 33.92
N GLY A 712 43.60 16.74 33.16
CA GLY A 712 44.99 16.71 32.69
C GLY A 712 45.19 15.70 31.56
N ILE A 713 45.26 16.17 30.31
CA ILE A 713 45.57 15.36 29.12
C ILE A 713 47.08 15.46 28.84
N ASP A 714 47.74 14.31 28.62
CA ASP A 714 48.83 14.24 27.64
C ASP A 714 49.13 12.79 27.20
N THR A 715 49.78 12.63 26.04
CA THR A 715 50.08 11.34 25.38
C THR A 715 51.57 11.26 24.96
N PRO A 716 52.04 10.26 24.20
CA PRO A 716 52.08 8.81 24.46
C PRO A 716 53.54 8.27 24.45
N THR A 717 53.81 7.03 24.91
CA THR A 717 54.97 6.26 24.38
C THR A 717 54.91 4.73 24.53
N ASP A 718 55.40 4.09 23.47
CA ASP A 718 55.74 2.68 23.16
C ASP A 718 56.46 1.82 24.24
N GLY A 719 56.30 0.49 24.14
CA GLY A 719 57.45 -0.43 24.20
C GLY A 719 57.45 -1.58 25.23
N GLY A 720 57.13 -2.82 24.80
CA GLY A 720 57.43 -4.04 25.57
C GLY A 720 57.02 -5.35 24.89
N SER A 721 57.94 -6.30 24.69
CA SER A 721 57.71 -7.53 23.88
C SER A 721 58.30 -8.83 24.47
N GLY A 722 57.63 -9.95 24.16
CA GLY A 722 58.02 -11.35 24.46
C GLY A 722 56.76 -12.26 24.36
N ILE A 723 56.65 -13.35 23.58
CA ILE A 723 57.58 -14.43 23.19
C ILE A 723 57.93 -15.31 24.41
N ASP A 724 57.68 -16.63 24.47
CA ASP A 724 57.53 -17.64 23.39
C ASP A 724 56.41 -18.71 23.64
N THR A 725 56.46 -19.83 22.89
CA THR A 725 55.35 -20.78 22.60
C THR A 725 55.50 -22.20 23.26
N PRO A 726 55.12 -23.38 22.70
CA PRO A 726 54.01 -24.21 23.22
C PRO A 726 54.35 -25.70 23.54
N THR A 727 53.40 -26.53 24.01
CA THR A 727 53.21 -27.97 23.60
C THR A 727 52.01 -28.70 24.25
N ASP A 728 51.48 -29.71 23.54
CA ASP A 728 50.90 -31.03 23.89
C ASP A 728 50.26 -31.35 25.27
N GLY A 729 49.33 -32.31 25.39
CA GLY A 729 48.69 -33.15 24.35
C GLY A 729 48.33 -34.59 24.80
N GLY A 730 47.24 -35.13 24.23
CA GLY A 730 46.76 -36.51 24.36
C GLY A 730 45.72 -36.75 25.49
N SER A 731 44.92 -37.82 25.52
CA SER A 731 44.38 -38.79 24.54
C SER A 731 43.90 -40.04 25.34
N GLY A 732 42.70 -40.58 25.06
CA GLY A 732 42.15 -41.75 25.78
C GLY A 732 40.62 -41.88 25.59
N ILE A 733 40.11 -42.37 24.46
CA ILE A 733 39.93 -43.79 24.04
C ILE A 733 38.62 -44.42 24.56
N ASP A 734 37.61 -44.34 23.70
CA ASP A 734 36.72 -45.39 23.18
C ASP A 734 35.85 -46.34 24.05
N THR A 735 34.52 -46.13 23.96
CA THR A 735 33.47 -47.15 23.60
C THR A 735 33.06 -48.26 24.61
N PRO A 736 31.98 -49.05 24.36
CA PRO A 736 30.57 -48.68 24.09
C PRO A 736 29.57 -49.63 24.83
N THR A 737 28.35 -49.85 24.26
CA THR A 737 27.34 -50.91 24.56
C THR A 737 26.63 -50.85 25.92
N ASP A 738 25.37 -51.27 26.09
CA ASP A 738 24.24 -51.62 25.19
C ASP A 738 22.94 -51.21 25.96
N GLY A 739 21.77 -50.93 25.39
CA GLY A 739 20.95 -51.81 24.55
C GLY A 739 19.86 -52.49 25.37
N GLY A 740 18.58 -52.09 25.25
CA GLY A 740 17.47 -52.73 25.97
C GLY A 740 16.10 -52.05 25.82
N SER A 741 15.12 -52.76 25.25
CA SER A 741 13.76 -52.27 24.96
C SER A 741 12.67 -53.20 25.50
N GLY A 742 11.60 -52.62 26.06
CA GLY A 742 10.32 -53.25 26.41
C GLY A 742 9.49 -52.21 27.18
N ILE A 743 8.25 -51.84 26.81
CA ILE A 743 7.05 -52.61 26.44
C ILE A 743 6.64 -53.59 27.53
N ASP A 744 5.64 -53.18 28.31
CA ASP A 744 4.57 -54.07 28.80
C ASP A 744 3.30 -53.26 29.11
N THR A 745 2.13 -53.82 28.81
CA THR A 745 0.77 -53.34 29.15
C THR A 745 -0.20 -54.55 29.09
N PRO A 746 -1.44 -54.49 29.61
CA PRO A 746 -2.03 -53.68 30.69
C PRO A 746 -2.61 -54.57 31.82
N THR A 747 -3.33 -54.02 32.81
CA THR A 747 -4.38 -54.80 33.53
C THR A 747 -5.52 -53.93 34.08
N ASP A 748 -6.76 -54.38 33.89
CA ASP A 748 -7.96 -53.87 34.58
C ASP A 748 -8.17 -54.54 35.96
N GLY A 749 -9.02 -53.94 36.81
CA GLY A 749 -9.51 -54.56 38.05
C GLY A 749 -10.68 -53.76 38.65
N ASP A 750 -11.88 -54.37 38.71
CA ASP A 750 -13.16 -53.66 38.83
C ASP A 750 -14.02 -54.09 40.06
N THR A 751 -15.05 -53.29 40.35
CA THR A 751 -16.23 -53.51 41.20
C THR A 751 -16.15 -53.33 42.73
N GLY A 752 -17.16 -52.65 43.26
CA GLY A 752 -17.50 -52.55 44.69
C GLY A 752 -18.82 -51.81 44.91
N ILE A 753 -19.92 -52.54 45.20
CA ILE A 753 -21.30 -52.02 45.31
C ILE A 753 -21.88 -52.45 46.67
N ASP A 754 -22.47 -51.52 47.44
CA ASP A 754 -23.92 -51.50 47.75
C ASP A 754 -24.37 -50.21 48.49
N THR A 755 -25.68 -50.06 48.72
CA THR A 755 -26.44 -48.85 49.07
C THR A 755 -27.06 -48.90 50.50
N PRO A 756 -27.74 -47.85 51.01
CA PRO A 756 -29.20 -47.71 50.78
C PRO A 756 -29.85 -46.28 50.83
N THR A 757 -30.91 -46.07 50.03
CA THR A 757 -32.22 -45.34 50.23
C THR A 757 -32.36 -44.15 51.21
N ASP A 758 -33.22 -43.12 51.05
CA ASP A 758 -34.25 -42.67 50.06
C ASP A 758 -34.70 -41.23 50.48
N GLY A 759 -35.56 -40.43 49.81
CA GLY A 759 -36.34 -40.54 48.56
C GLY A 759 -37.52 -39.52 48.52
N ASP A 760 -38.36 -39.57 47.47
CA ASP A 760 -39.71 -38.95 47.31
C ASP A 760 -39.91 -37.39 47.28
N THR A 761 -40.90 -36.81 46.56
CA THR A 761 -41.65 -37.10 45.31
C THR A 761 -42.43 -35.82 44.89
N GLY A 762 -42.88 -35.68 43.62
CA GLY A 762 -44.01 -34.77 43.30
C GLY A 762 -44.05 -34.16 41.89
N THR A 763 -45.03 -34.59 41.08
CA THR A 763 -45.45 -33.96 39.81
C THR A 763 -46.97 -33.94 39.75
N ASP A 764 -47.62 -32.87 39.25
CA ASP A 764 -48.84 -32.99 38.42
C ASP A 764 -49.33 -31.67 37.77
N THR A 765 -50.33 -31.82 36.88
CA THR A 765 -50.86 -30.86 35.89
C THR A 765 -51.95 -29.87 36.37
N PRO A 766 -52.27 -28.80 35.59
CA PRO A 766 -53.29 -27.80 35.92
C PRO A 766 -54.74 -28.18 35.52
N PRO A 767 -55.77 -27.43 35.98
CA PRO A 767 -57.16 -27.55 35.52
C PRO A 767 -57.72 -26.30 34.77
N ASP A 768 -58.64 -26.60 33.86
CA ASP A 768 -59.24 -25.76 32.80
C ASP A 768 -60.20 -24.60 33.16
N ASP A 769 -60.28 -23.65 32.20
CA ASP A 769 -61.47 -22.97 31.60
C ASP A 769 -62.41 -22.03 32.42
N VAL A 770 -62.81 -20.92 31.77
CA VAL A 770 -64.20 -20.41 31.61
C VAL A 770 -64.22 -19.16 30.68
N THR A 771 -64.44 -19.42 29.39
CA THR A 771 -65.19 -18.62 28.37
C THR A 771 -65.21 -17.06 28.33
N VAL A 772 -64.73 -16.52 27.20
CA VAL A 772 -65.43 -15.62 26.22
C VAL A 772 -66.17 -14.35 26.69
N LEU A 773 -65.80 -13.17 26.13
CA LEU A 773 -66.69 -12.27 25.34
C LEU A 773 -65.95 -11.08 24.67
N LEU A 774 -66.36 -10.74 23.43
CA LEU A 774 -66.18 -9.43 22.76
C LEU A 774 -67.44 -8.57 23.03
N PRO A 775 -67.41 -7.21 23.02
CA PRO A 775 -67.53 -6.47 21.76
C PRO A 775 -66.94 -5.03 21.67
N ASP A 776 -66.75 -4.60 20.42
CA ASP A 776 -67.12 -3.33 19.79
C ASP A 776 -67.25 -2.00 20.59
N ASP A 777 -66.36 -1.06 20.24
CA ASP A 777 -66.67 0.22 19.54
C ASP A 777 -67.47 1.37 20.23
N LEU A 778 -67.08 2.61 19.82
CA LEU A 778 -67.81 3.90 19.83
C LEU A 778 -67.48 5.01 20.88
N LYS A 779 -66.98 6.14 20.33
CA LYS A 779 -67.37 7.56 20.59
C LYS A 779 -66.96 8.25 21.91
N VAL A 780 -66.85 9.60 21.99
CA VAL A 780 -66.39 10.68 21.06
C VAL A 780 -66.34 12.03 21.83
N SER A 781 -65.36 12.88 21.49
CA SER A 781 -65.24 14.36 21.68
C SER A 781 -66.19 15.16 22.61
N GLN A 782 -65.61 16.00 23.49
CA GLN A 782 -65.62 17.50 23.44
C GLN A 782 -64.77 18.06 24.62
N GLN A 783 -63.87 19.07 24.55
CA GLN A 783 -63.66 20.29 23.72
C GLN A 783 -64.38 21.56 24.25
N VAL A 784 -63.77 22.75 23.98
CA VAL A 784 -64.26 24.16 24.20
C VAL A 784 -64.04 24.67 25.65
N ASP A 785 -63.57 25.90 25.92
CA ASP A 785 -63.31 27.10 25.08
C ASP A 785 -61.87 27.70 25.25
N SER A 786 -61.69 29.00 24.97
CA SER A 786 -60.46 29.65 24.45
C SER A 786 -60.33 31.12 24.90
N LYS A 787 -59.17 31.79 24.68
CA LYS A 787 -59.12 33.27 24.51
C LYS A 787 -57.85 33.80 23.81
N ILE A 788 -58.03 34.89 23.04
CA ILE A 788 -57.00 35.68 22.32
C ILE A 788 -57.39 37.18 22.45
N PRO A 789 -56.46 38.15 22.30
CA PRO A 789 -56.38 38.89 21.04
C PRO A 789 -54.95 39.30 20.59
N THR A 790 -54.83 39.83 19.37
CA THR A 790 -53.58 40.15 18.63
C THR A 790 -53.02 41.56 18.91
N PRO A 791 -51.74 41.85 18.51
CA PRO A 791 -51.55 42.69 17.32
C PRO A 791 -50.28 42.45 16.44
N ASP A 792 -50.47 42.75 15.15
CA ASP A 792 -49.58 43.29 14.09
C ASP A 792 -48.03 43.06 14.03
N ASN A 793 -47.64 42.26 13.03
CA ASN A 793 -46.56 42.44 12.02
C ASN A 793 -45.31 43.31 12.32
N SER A 794 -44.13 42.66 12.32
CA SER A 794 -42.92 43.25 11.70
C SER A 794 -41.94 42.20 11.14
N SER A 795 -41.96 42.05 9.81
CA SER A 795 -40.80 41.80 8.90
C SER A 795 -39.85 40.60 9.08
N ILE A 796 -39.55 39.97 7.93
CA ILE A 796 -38.46 39.03 7.59
C ILE A 796 -38.78 37.54 7.78
N THR A 797 -38.46 36.79 6.72
CA THR A 797 -38.74 35.36 6.50
C THR A 797 -37.68 34.46 7.14
N PRO A 798 -38.05 33.24 7.61
CA PRO A 798 -37.07 32.18 7.84
C PRO A 798 -36.30 31.87 6.54
N PRO A 799 -35.00 31.54 6.62
CA PRO A 799 -34.20 31.27 5.44
C PRO A 799 -34.66 30.02 4.69
N GLU A 800 -34.55 30.13 3.37
CA GLU A 800 -34.79 29.15 2.32
C GLU A 800 -34.12 27.79 2.61
N VAL A 801 -34.88 26.70 2.47
CA VAL A 801 -34.31 25.34 2.42
C VAL A 801 -33.54 25.23 1.10
N PRO A 802 -32.22 24.94 1.09
CA PRO A 802 -31.47 24.75 -0.15
C PRO A 802 -32.11 23.62 -0.98
N PRO A 803 -32.59 23.89 -2.20
CA PRO A 803 -33.25 22.88 -3.01
C PRO A 803 -32.23 22.01 -3.76
N LEU A 804 -32.65 20.78 -4.07
CA LEU A 804 -31.99 19.84 -5.00
C LEU A 804 -30.60 19.34 -4.58
N VAL A 805 -30.56 18.11 -4.05
CA VAL A 805 -29.52 17.17 -4.48
C VAL A 805 -29.75 16.95 -5.98
N GLU A 806 -28.76 17.30 -6.81
CA GLU A 806 -28.91 17.21 -8.26
C GLU A 806 -29.09 15.76 -8.71
N GLN A 807 -30.26 15.46 -9.30
CA GLN A 807 -30.41 14.23 -10.08
C GLN A 807 -29.56 14.37 -11.35
N PRO A 808 -28.84 13.31 -11.78
CA PRO A 808 -27.97 13.39 -12.94
C PRO A 808 -28.76 13.77 -14.19
N ILE A 809 -28.25 14.73 -14.96
CA ILE A 809 -28.91 15.30 -16.14
C ILE A 809 -28.90 14.28 -17.27
N THR A 810 -29.95 13.47 -17.41
CA THR A 810 -30.02 12.41 -18.42
C THR A 810 -30.59 12.92 -19.74
N LEU A 811 -29.77 12.99 -20.80
CA LEU A 811 -30.23 13.19 -22.17
C LEU A 811 -30.59 11.87 -22.86
N GLU A 812 -31.80 11.76 -23.39
CA GLU A 812 -32.19 10.66 -24.27
C GLU A 812 -31.77 10.95 -25.72
N ALA A 813 -30.97 10.05 -26.32
CA ALA A 813 -30.37 10.27 -27.63
C ALA A 813 -30.64 9.10 -28.59
N THR A 814 -31.24 9.41 -29.75
CA THR A 814 -31.66 8.41 -30.75
C THR A 814 -30.52 8.07 -31.71
N VAL A 815 -29.75 7.03 -31.39
CA VAL A 815 -28.58 6.58 -32.17
C VAL A 815 -29.00 5.83 -33.45
N LYS A 816 -28.23 5.99 -34.54
CA LYS A 816 -28.47 5.34 -35.86
C LYS A 816 -27.57 4.14 -36.17
N SER A 817 -26.56 3.90 -35.35
CA SER A 817 -25.59 2.80 -35.43
C SER A 817 -25.82 1.80 -34.29
N ASP A 818 -25.32 0.56 -34.44
CA ASP A 818 -25.34 -0.42 -33.35
C ASP A 818 -24.29 -0.04 -32.30
N LEU A 819 -24.76 0.55 -31.20
CA LEU A 819 -23.91 1.04 -30.11
C LEU A 819 -23.27 -0.10 -29.31
N VAL A 820 -24.00 -1.22 -29.20
CA VAL A 820 -23.55 -2.40 -28.44
C VAL A 820 -22.37 -3.04 -29.15
N TYR A 821 -22.41 -3.18 -30.48
CA TYR A 821 -21.28 -3.71 -31.26
C TYR A 821 -19.98 -2.93 -31.04
N GLY A 822 -20.06 -1.59 -30.92
CA GLY A 822 -18.89 -0.75 -30.65
C GLY A 822 -18.28 -1.00 -29.27
N ILE A 823 -19.14 -1.08 -28.24
CA ILE A 823 -18.71 -1.32 -26.85
C ILE A 823 -18.20 -2.75 -26.66
N GLU A 824 -18.90 -3.74 -27.22
CA GLU A 824 -18.48 -5.15 -27.20
C GLU A 824 -17.17 -5.37 -27.95
N LYS A 825 -16.95 -4.69 -29.09
CA LYS A 825 -15.65 -4.71 -29.79
C LYS A 825 -14.54 -4.16 -28.90
N ALA A 826 -14.74 -2.99 -28.30
CA ALA A 826 -13.75 -2.35 -27.43
C ALA A 826 -13.38 -3.24 -26.25
N PHE A 827 -14.37 -3.72 -25.46
CA PHE A 827 -14.12 -4.61 -24.33
C PHE A 827 -13.50 -5.97 -24.73
N THR A 828 -13.87 -6.51 -25.89
CA THR A 828 -13.25 -7.74 -26.41
C THR A 828 -11.77 -7.51 -26.74
N GLU A 829 -11.45 -6.43 -27.46
CA GLU A 829 -10.09 -6.16 -27.95
C GLU A 829 -9.17 -5.62 -26.84
N GLU A 830 -9.71 -4.90 -25.86
CA GLU A 830 -9.04 -4.48 -24.61
C GLU A 830 -8.56 -5.71 -23.82
N TYR A 831 -9.48 -6.62 -23.49
CA TYR A 831 -9.17 -7.86 -22.76
C TYR A 831 -8.25 -8.81 -23.56
N GLN A 832 -8.40 -8.89 -24.89
CA GLN A 832 -7.50 -9.67 -25.75
C GLN A 832 -6.10 -9.07 -25.87
N ALA A 833 -5.99 -7.73 -25.91
CA ALA A 833 -4.70 -7.04 -25.94
C ALA A 833 -3.97 -7.20 -24.61
N TYR A 834 -4.68 -7.09 -23.48
CA TYR A 834 -4.11 -7.30 -22.16
C TYR A 834 -3.46 -8.70 -22.04
N PHE A 835 -4.17 -9.77 -22.39
CA PHE A 835 -3.60 -11.13 -22.38
C PHE A 835 -2.79 -11.50 -23.65
N LEU A 836 -2.40 -10.53 -24.49
CA LEU A 836 -1.63 -10.70 -25.74
C LEU A 836 -2.19 -11.78 -26.72
N ARG A 837 -3.49 -12.10 -26.66
CA ARG A 837 -4.06 -13.28 -27.34
C ARG A 837 -5.35 -12.96 -28.10
N GLN A 838 -5.25 -13.02 -29.42
CA GLN A 838 -6.37 -12.93 -30.36
C GLN A 838 -7.32 -14.14 -30.21
N LEU A 839 -8.45 -13.96 -29.51
CA LEU A 839 -9.51 -14.96 -29.39
C LEU A 839 -10.48 -14.83 -30.56
N LYS A 840 -10.58 -15.89 -31.39
CA LYS A 840 -11.46 -15.93 -32.57
C LYS A 840 -12.94 -16.10 -32.19
N THR A 841 -13.52 -15.05 -31.63
CA THR A 841 -14.95 -14.96 -31.32
C THR A 841 -15.72 -14.08 -32.30
N LYS A 842 -17.05 -14.11 -32.22
CA LYS A 842 -17.95 -13.17 -32.89
C LYS A 842 -18.23 -12.01 -31.94
N ILE A 843 -17.92 -10.78 -32.35
CA ILE A 843 -18.40 -9.58 -31.65
C ILE A 843 -19.92 -9.51 -31.73
N TYR A 844 -20.58 -9.38 -30.58
CA TYR A 844 -22.04 -9.37 -30.47
C TYR A 844 -22.62 -8.02 -30.88
N THR A 845 -23.64 -8.07 -31.74
CA THR A 845 -24.53 -6.93 -32.02
C THR A 845 -25.55 -6.74 -30.90
N GLN A 846 -26.25 -5.60 -30.87
CA GLN A 846 -27.39 -5.38 -29.97
C GLN A 846 -28.44 -6.50 -30.07
N ASN A 847 -28.63 -7.09 -31.26
CA ASN A 847 -29.56 -8.19 -31.45
C ASN A 847 -29.02 -9.51 -30.88
N ASP A 848 -27.71 -9.78 -31.00
CA ASP A 848 -27.08 -10.97 -30.41
C ASP A 848 -27.17 -10.94 -28.87
N VAL A 849 -26.90 -9.78 -28.27
CA VAL A 849 -27.07 -9.59 -26.81
C VAL A 849 -28.53 -9.80 -26.40
N ARG A 850 -29.49 -9.30 -27.17
CA ARG A 850 -30.93 -9.53 -26.91
C ARG A 850 -31.33 -10.99 -27.04
N ASP A 851 -30.82 -11.71 -28.03
CA ASP A 851 -31.12 -13.12 -28.21
C ASP A 851 -30.43 -13.99 -27.15
N ARG A 852 -29.23 -13.62 -26.66
CA ARG A 852 -28.60 -14.24 -25.49
C ARG A 852 -29.37 -13.96 -24.20
N ILE A 853 -29.87 -12.74 -23.99
CA ILE A 853 -30.75 -12.42 -22.85
C ILE A 853 -32.02 -13.30 -22.92
N ARG A 854 -32.71 -13.37 -24.07
CA ARG A 854 -33.91 -14.21 -24.25
C ARG A 854 -33.65 -15.69 -24.04
N GLU A 855 -32.45 -16.17 -24.34
CA GLU A 855 -32.02 -17.51 -24.00
C GLU A 855 -31.87 -17.69 -22.49
N LEU A 856 -31.17 -16.79 -21.80
CA LEU A 856 -31.05 -16.84 -20.34
C LEU A 856 -32.43 -16.74 -19.65
N GLU A 857 -33.32 -15.86 -20.10
CA GLU A 857 -34.70 -15.77 -19.59
C GLU A 857 -35.49 -17.07 -19.80
N ARG A 858 -35.27 -17.77 -20.93
CA ARG A 858 -35.96 -19.03 -21.29
C ARG A 858 -35.43 -20.24 -20.51
N GLU A 859 -34.12 -20.37 -20.37
CA GLU A 859 -33.50 -21.52 -19.69
C GLU A 859 -33.52 -21.38 -18.16
N THR A 860 -33.42 -20.15 -17.63
CA THR A 860 -33.39 -19.91 -16.18
C THR A 860 -34.74 -19.48 -15.59
N GLY A 861 -35.61 -18.84 -16.38
CA GLY A 861 -36.84 -18.21 -15.89
C GLY A 861 -36.64 -16.86 -15.20
N LEU A 862 -35.40 -16.34 -15.10
CA LEU A 862 -35.06 -15.05 -14.49
C LEU A 862 -34.97 -13.97 -15.56
N LYS A 863 -35.70 -12.87 -15.41
CA LYS A 863 -35.62 -11.73 -16.33
C LYS A 863 -34.26 -11.04 -16.20
N SER A 864 -33.61 -10.79 -17.34
CA SER A 864 -32.19 -10.44 -17.35
C SER A 864 -31.93 -9.12 -18.08
N GLY A 865 -31.07 -8.29 -17.50
CA GLY A 865 -30.59 -7.03 -18.10
C GLY A 865 -29.05 -7.01 -18.16
N VAL A 866 -28.50 -6.56 -19.29
CA VAL A 866 -27.06 -6.28 -19.42
C VAL A 866 -26.85 -4.78 -19.21
N ILE A 867 -25.96 -4.41 -18.30
CA ILE A 867 -25.53 -3.03 -18.08
C ILE A 867 -24.07 -2.89 -18.53
N TYR A 868 -23.84 -2.12 -19.59
CA TYR A 868 -22.51 -1.66 -19.95
C TYR A 868 -22.19 -0.38 -19.17
N VAL A 869 -21.06 -0.38 -18.45
CA VAL A 869 -20.57 0.77 -17.68
C VAL A 869 -19.31 1.31 -18.34
N SER A 870 -19.35 2.56 -18.77
CA SER A 870 -18.35 3.18 -19.65
C SER A 870 -17.84 4.49 -19.09
N PHE A 871 -16.60 4.84 -19.39
CA PHE A 871 -16.19 6.24 -19.47
C PHE A 871 -16.14 6.71 -20.94
N VAL A 872 -16.52 7.97 -21.17
CA VAL A 872 -16.58 8.63 -22.50
C VAL A 872 -16.11 10.08 -22.44
N LYS A 873 -15.43 10.54 -23.50
CA LYS A 873 -14.91 11.92 -23.64
C LYS A 873 -16.00 12.96 -23.37
N ASN A 874 -15.71 13.89 -22.46
CA ASN A 874 -16.62 14.94 -22.00
C ASN A 874 -16.98 15.93 -23.13
N SER A 875 -17.97 15.54 -23.94
CA SER A 875 -18.29 16.20 -25.21
C SER A 875 -19.78 16.09 -25.54
N LEU A 876 -20.32 17.14 -26.18
CA LEU A 876 -21.71 17.22 -26.65
C LEU A 876 -21.96 16.43 -27.95
N THR A 877 -20.95 15.71 -28.44
CA THR A 877 -21.04 14.82 -29.61
C THR A 877 -21.77 13.51 -29.30
N LEU A 878 -22.13 12.77 -30.35
CA LEU A 878 -23.05 11.63 -30.30
C LEU A 878 -22.61 10.53 -29.30
N PRO A 879 -23.56 9.76 -28.73
CA PRO A 879 -23.24 8.86 -27.63
C PRO A 879 -22.43 7.63 -28.05
N GLY A 880 -21.74 7.01 -27.10
CA GLY A 880 -20.98 5.76 -27.26
C GLY A 880 -19.84 5.75 -28.28
N THR A 881 -19.32 6.91 -28.71
CA THR A 881 -17.96 6.98 -29.28
C THR A 881 -16.93 6.81 -28.16
N ARG A 882 -16.67 5.56 -27.79
CA ARG A 882 -15.48 5.16 -27.01
C ARG A 882 -14.29 4.95 -27.95
N CYS A 883 -13.08 4.96 -27.37
CA CYS A 883 -11.82 4.78 -28.09
C CYS A 883 -11.86 3.51 -28.97
N GLN A 884 -11.52 3.62 -30.25
CA GLN A 884 -11.39 2.45 -31.12
C GLN A 884 -9.99 1.87 -31.01
N THR A 885 -9.92 0.60 -30.62
CA THR A 885 -8.69 -0.21 -30.62
C THR A 885 -8.08 -0.31 -32.05
N PRO A 886 -6.75 -0.45 -32.18
CA PRO A 886 -6.06 -0.33 -33.46
C PRO A 886 -6.61 -1.24 -34.56
N ALA A 887 -6.79 -0.69 -35.76
CA ALA A 887 -7.30 -1.44 -36.89
C ALA A 887 -6.29 -2.50 -37.37
N ILE A 888 -6.67 -3.78 -37.28
CA ILE A 888 -5.98 -4.85 -38.02
C ILE A 888 -6.03 -4.50 -39.52
N PRO A 889 -4.92 -4.61 -40.28
CA PRO A 889 -4.91 -4.34 -41.71
C PRO A 889 -6.01 -5.12 -42.45
N ALA A 890 -6.74 -4.44 -43.35
CA ALA A 890 -8.03 -4.89 -43.91
C ALA A 890 -7.94 -6.05 -44.94
N ALA A 891 -7.15 -7.08 -44.67
CA ALA A 891 -6.82 -8.16 -45.60
C ALA A 891 -7.75 -9.39 -45.52
N GLU A 892 -8.28 -9.74 -44.35
CA GLU A 892 -9.09 -10.95 -44.14
C GLU A 892 -10.49 -10.68 -43.57
N ILE A 893 -11.42 -10.24 -44.43
CA ILE A 893 -12.86 -10.32 -44.15
C ILE A 893 -13.54 -11.19 -45.21
N ASP A 894 -14.24 -12.23 -44.76
CA ASP A 894 -14.97 -13.16 -45.62
C ASP A 894 -16.12 -12.44 -46.35
N ARG A 895 -16.08 -12.47 -47.69
CA ARG A 895 -16.98 -11.70 -48.57
C ARG A 895 -18.44 -12.16 -48.58
N ARG A 896 -18.83 -13.10 -47.71
CA ARG A 896 -20.19 -13.68 -47.66
C ARG A 896 -21.28 -12.78 -47.06
N PHE A 897 -20.94 -11.65 -46.43
CA PHE A 897 -21.92 -10.79 -45.71
C PHE A 897 -22.16 -9.38 -46.30
N GLY A 898 -21.61 -9.05 -47.47
CA GLY A 898 -22.16 -7.99 -48.33
C GLY A 898 -21.91 -6.52 -47.96
N TYR A 899 -21.06 -6.21 -46.97
CA TYR A 899 -20.66 -4.83 -46.66
C TYR A 899 -19.58 -4.30 -47.61
N GLN A 900 -19.61 -2.99 -47.88
CA GLN A 900 -18.59 -2.28 -48.67
C GLN A 900 -17.53 -1.66 -47.74
N ALA A 901 -16.27 -1.69 -48.17
CA ALA A 901 -15.15 -1.11 -47.41
C ALA A 901 -15.05 0.44 -47.53
N SER A 902 -15.97 1.08 -48.27
CA SER A 902 -16.02 2.54 -48.48
C SER A 902 -16.58 3.34 -47.30
N ASP A 903 -17.24 2.65 -46.36
CA ASP A 903 -18.14 3.29 -45.39
C ASP A 903 -17.51 3.45 -44.00
N LEU A 904 -16.20 3.17 -43.89
CA LEU A 904 -15.37 3.34 -42.69
C LEU A 904 -14.32 4.43 -42.94
N SER A 905 -14.20 5.38 -42.02
CA SER A 905 -13.16 6.41 -42.04
C SER A 905 -11.78 5.78 -41.83
N SER A 906 -10.81 6.18 -42.66
CA SER A 906 -9.40 5.78 -42.50
C SER A 906 -8.74 6.52 -41.34
N GLU A 907 -7.88 5.79 -40.63
CA GLU A 907 -7.03 6.21 -39.48
C GLU A 907 -7.77 6.33 -38.12
N PRO A 908 -7.45 5.45 -37.13
CA PRO A 908 -7.96 5.54 -35.77
C PRO A 908 -7.08 6.45 -34.88
N GLU A 909 -7.73 7.40 -34.22
CA GLU A 909 -7.13 8.33 -33.25
C GLU A 909 -6.73 7.58 -31.96
N LYS A 910 -5.47 7.70 -31.51
CA LYS A 910 -4.99 7.12 -30.22
C LYS A 910 -5.54 7.94 -29.04
N CYS A 911 -6.76 7.67 -28.60
CA CYS A 911 -7.30 8.30 -27.39
C CYS A 911 -6.75 7.64 -26.12
N LEU A 912 -5.85 8.34 -25.42
CA LEU A 912 -5.48 8.05 -24.03
C LEU A 912 -6.69 8.29 -23.10
N GLN A 913 -6.91 7.41 -22.12
CA GLN A 913 -7.93 7.58 -21.07
C GLN A 913 -7.64 8.88 -20.30
N LYS A 914 -8.66 9.74 -20.07
CA LYS A 914 -8.49 11.01 -19.34
C LYS A 914 -9.27 11.00 -18.02
N THR A 915 -8.83 11.80 -17.05
CA THR A 915 -9.41 11.85 -15.70
C THR A 915 -10.80 12.48 -15.67
N ASP A 916 -11.11 13.35 -16.65
CA ASP A 916 -12.38 14.05 -16.82
C ASP A 916 -13.40 13.29 -17.68
N ASP A 917 -13.05 12.11 -18.21
CA ASP A 917 -13.98 11.26 -18.97
C ASP A 917 -15.22 10.93 -18.11
N GLN A 918 -16.40 11.07 -18.70
CA GLN A 918 -17.69 11.03 -18.01
C GLN A 918 -18.28 9.62 -17.98
N LEU A 919 -18.93 9.25 -16.87
CA LEU A 919 -19.62 7.98 -16.73
C LEU A 919 -20.86 7.89 -17.66
N GLU A 920 -20.94 6.84 -18.48
CA GLU A 920 -22.04 6.53 -19.40
C GLU A 920 -22.49 5.07 -19.23
N LEU A 921 -23.80 4.87 -19.06
CA LEU A 921 -24.46 3.60 -18.78
C LEU A 921 -25.38 3.21 -19.94
N LEU A 922 -25.24 1.99 -20.46
CA LEU A 922 -26.14 1.42 -21.48
C LEU A 922 -26.80 0.14 -20.96
N LEU A 923 -28.11 0.18 -20.72
CA LEU A 923 -28.92 -0.99 -20.36
C LEU A 923 -29.55 -1.61 -21.61
N ILE A 924 -29.35 -2.92 -21.79
CA ILE A 924 -29.99 -3.76 -22.80
C ILE A 924 -30.87 -4.82 -22.11
N THR A 925 -32.12 -4.89 -22.55
CA THR A 925 -33.14 -5.86 -22.09
C THR A 925 -33.65 -6.70 -23.27
N ALA A 926 -34.31 -7.84 -22.99
CA ALA A 926 -34.86 -8.77 -23.99
C ALA A 926 -35.81 -8.09 -25.01
N GLU A 927 -36.55 -7.09 -24.56
CA GLU A 927 -37.52 -6.30 -25.31
C GLU A 927 -37.32 -4.80 -25.03
N GLY A 928 -38.01 -3.93 -25.78
CA GLY A 928 -37.91 -2.47 -25.65
C GLY A 928 -36.80 -1.84 -26.50
N ASN A 929 -36.42 -0.60 -26.16
CA ASN A 929 -35.30 0.13 -26.74
C ASN A 929 -34.08 0.05 -25.81
N PRO A 930 -32.84 0.22 -26.32
CA PRO A 930 -31.67 0.45 -25.47
C PRO A 930 -31.88 1.71 -24.61
N VAL A 931 -31.51 1.65 -23.34
CA VAL A 931 -31.62 2.77 -22.41
C VAL A 931 -30.21 3.30 -22.12
N LEU A 932 -29.92 4.51 -22.59
CA LEU A 932 -28.63 5.17 -22.38
C LEU A 932 -28.78 6.32 -21.39
N ARG A 933 -27.83 6.44 -20.46
CA ARG A 933 -27.78 7.46 -19.41
C ARG A 933 -26.33 7.94 -19.26
N ARG A 934 -26.07 9.24 -19.39
CA ARG A 934 -24.78 9.85 -19.04
C ARG A 934 -24.91 10.55 -17.68
N VAL A 935 -23.89 10.44 -16.84
CA VAL A 935 -23.91 10.86 -15.43
C VAL A 935 -22.88 11.97 -15.26
N TYR A 936 -23.31 13.21 -15.57
CA TYR A 936 -22.43 14.39 -15.67
C TYR A 936 -21.79 14.87 -14.35
N ASN A 937 -22.14 14.24 -13.22
CA ASN A 937 -21.56 14.46 -11.89
C ASN A 937 -20.78 13.22 -11.39
N ALA A 938 -20.14 12.51 -12.33
CA ALA A 938 -19.34 11.31 -12.09
C ALA A 938 -18.26 11.16 -13.18
N ASN A 939 -17.10 11.77 -12.98
CA ASN A 939 -15.94 11.58 -13.85
C ASN A 939 -15.08 10.34 -13.46
N ARG A 940 -14.14 9.96 -14.33
CA ARG A 940 -13.27 8.78 -14.13
C ARG A 940 -12.48 8.85 -12.82
N ALA A 941 -11.93 10.01 -12.46
CA ALA A 941 -11.21 10.16 -11.20
C ALA A 941 -12.13 10.02 -9.97
N GLU A 942 -13.27 10.70 -9.95
CA GLU A 942 -14.25 10.69 -8.86
C GLU A 942 -14.80 9.28 -8.57
N VAL A 943 -15.20 8.56 -9.62
CA VAL A 943 -15.77 7.21 -9.50
C VAL A 943 -14.72 6.23 -9.00
N LEU A 944 -13.52 6.22 -9.58
CA LEU A 944 -12.44 5.32 -9.15
C LEU A 944 -11.97 5.63 -7.72
N ALA A 945 -11.87 6.90 -7.33
CA ALA A 945 -11.59 7.29 -5.96
C ALA A 945 -12.67 6.80 -4.98
N LYS A 946 -13.96 6.90 -5.35
CA LYS A 946 -15.07 6.41 -4.52
C LYS A 946 -15.07 4.89 -4.37
N ILE A 947 -14.68 4.15 -5.42
CA ILE A 947 -14.48 2.69 -5.37
C ILE A 947 -13.35 2.33 -4.41
N ARG A 948 -12.21 3.05 -4.43
CA ARG A 948 -11.12 2.86 -3.46
C ARG A 948 -11.61 3.11 -2.02
N THR A 949 -12.36 4.19 -1.77
CA THR A 949 -12.97 4.45 -0.46
C THR A 949 -13.88 3.29 -0.03
N PHE A 950 -14.77 2.83 -0.92
CA PHE A 950 -15.73 1.76 -0.64
C PHE A 950 -15.02 0.46 -0.26
N HIS A 951 -14.02 0.06 -1.05
CA HIS A 951 -13.21 -1.13 -0.78
C HIS A 951 -12.52 -1.04 0.59
N ARG A 952 -11.86 0.09 0.90
CA ARG A 952 -11.22 0.32 2.21
C ARG A 952 -12.19 0.17 3.38
N THR A 953 -13.39 0.77 3.28
CA THR A 953 -14.43 0.67 4.33
C THR A 953 -15.08 -0.71 4.46
N LEU A 954 -14.95 -1.59 3.45
CA LEU A 954 -15.46 -2.97 3.51
C LEU A 954 -14.47 -3.95 4.14
N ILE A 955 -13.16 -3.66 4.08
CA ILE A 955 -12.10 -4.55 4.57
C ILE A 955 -11.50 -4.14 5.93
N ASN A 956 -11.78 -2.94 6.42
CA ASN A 956 -11.35 -2.50 7.75
C ASN A 956 -12.11 -3.29 8.84
N PRO A 957 -11.42 -4.09 9.69
CA PRO A 957 -12.07 -4.89 10.73
C PRO A 957 -12.73 -4.03 11.82
N ARG A 958 -12.22 -2.82 12.09
CA ARG A 958 -12.77 -1.93 13.13
C ARG A 958 -14.17 -1.41 12.76
N SER A 959 -14.45 -1.17 11.48
CA SER A 959 -15.70 -0.53 11.02
C SER A 959 -16.85 -1.49 10.69
N PHE A 960 -16.82 -2.73 11.20
CA PHE A 960 -17.86 -3.74 10.92
C PHE A 960 -19.23 -3.38 11.53
N ASP A 961 -19.26 -2.60 12.61
CA ASP A 961 -20.49 -2.17 13.29
C ASP A 961 -20.94 -0.74 12.88
N ASP A 962 -20.00 0.16 12.56
CA ASP A 962 -20.26 1.59 12.27
C ASP A 962 -20.94 1.85 10.93
N LYS A 963 -20.95 0.86 10.03
CA LYS A 963 -21.58 0.93 8.70
C LYS A 963 -21.03 2.03 7.80
N GLU A 964 -19.79 2.44 8.03
CA GLU A 964 -19.03 3.43 7.25
C GLU A 964 -19.16 3.24 5.73
N HIS A 965 -19.09 1.99 5.28
CA HIS A 965 -19.19 1.57 3.88
C HIS A 965 -20.50 1.96 3.21
N LEU A 966 -21.58 2.21 3.96
CA LEU A 966 -22.86 2.63 3.39
C LEU A 966 -22.77 3.99 2.70
N LYS A 967 -21.94 4.92 3.17
CA LYS A 967 -21.77 6.26 2.55
C LYS A 967 -21.26 6.14 1.10
N PRO A 968 -20.11 5.49 0.81
CA PRO A 968 -19.66 5.30 -0.57
C PRO A 968 -20.52 4.29 -1.35
N ALA A 969 -21.09 3.26 -0.72
CA ALA A 969 -22.01 2.31 -1.39
C ALA A 969 -23.25 3.00 -1.97
N GLN A 970 -23.80 3.98 -1.24
CA GLN A 970 -24.96 4.76 -1.68
C GLN A 970 -24.60 5.73 -2.80
N GLN A 971 -23.43 6.39 -2.74
CA GLN A 971 -22.96 7.26 -3.82
C GLN A 971 -22.75 6.46 -5.13
N LEU A 972 -22.15 5.28 -5.03
CA LEU A 972 -21.91 4.40 -6.18
C LEU A 972 -23.24 3.82 -6.73
N TYR A 973 -24.22 3.47 -5.87
CA TYR A 973 -25.57 3.12 -6.33
C TYR A 973 -26.26 4.28 -7.05
N GLN A 974 -26.13 5.50 -6.52
CA GLN A 974 -26.73 6.72 -7.08
C GLN A 974 -26.16 7.10 -8.45
N TRP A 975 -24.89 6.77 -8.72
CA TRP A 975 -24.27 6.94 -10.03
C TRP A 975 -24.54 5.77 -10.99
N LEU A 976 -24.49 4.50 -10.53
CA LEU A 976 -24.46 3.33 -11.41
C LEU A 976 -25.81 2.63 -11.63
N ILE A 977 -26.74 2.71 -10.67
CA ILE A 977 -27.98 1.92 -10.67
C ILE A 977 -29.22 2.83 -10.71
N ALA A 978 -29.25 3.88 -9.90
CA ALA A 978 -30.39 4.79 -9.82
C ALA A 978 -30.82 5.40 -11.18
N PRO A 979 -29.91 5.75 -12.12
CA PRO A 979 -30.32 6.28 -13.44
C PRO A 979 -31.05 5.29 -14.35
N LEU A 980 -31.04 3.99 -14.02
CA LEU A 980 -31.65 2.89 -14.78
C LEU A 980 -32.83 2.23 -14.03
N GLU A 981 -33.07 2.63 -12.79
CA GLU A 981 -33.88 1.86 -11.85
C GLU A 981 -35.36 1.81 -12.24
N SER A 982 -35.87 2.85 -12.90
CA SER A 982 -37.26 2.89 -13.37
C SER A 982 -37.52 1.86 -14.46
N GLU A 983 -36.53 1.64 -15.32
CA GLU A 983 -36.55 0.74 -16.46
C GLU A 983 -36.30 -0.71 -16.03
N LEU A 984 -35.43 -0.94 -15.04
CA LEU A 984 -35.28 -2.23 -14.37
C LEU A 984 -36.60 -2.67 -13.70
N LYS A 985 -37.25 -1.76 -12.96
CA LYS A 985 -38.55 -2.01 -12.30
C LYS A 985 -39.69 -2.21 -13.32
N ALA A 986 -39.73 -1.43 -14.40
CA ALA A 986 -40.75 -1.54 -15.44
C ALA A 986 -40.65 -2.86 -16.24
N ASN A 987 -39.44 -3.30 -16.58
CA ASN A 987 -39.21 -4.57 -17.28
C ASN A 987 -39.27 -5.80 -16.36
N LYS A 988 -39.26 -5.58 -15.03
CA LYS A 988 -39.20 -6.58 -13.95
C LYS A 988 -37.93 -7.43 -14.01
N ILE A 989 -36.77 -6.80 -14.04
CA ILE A 989 -35.49 -7.51 -14.11
C ILE A 989 -35.16 -8.17 -12.76
N ASP A 990 -34.76 -9.45 -12.79
CA ASP A 990 -34.36 -10.27 -11.64
C ASP A 990 -32.82 -10.46 -11.58
N SER A 991 -32.13 -10.31 -12.72
CA SER A 991 -30.70 -10.59 -12.90
C SER A 991 -30.00 -9.48 -13.68
N LEU A 992 -28.84 -9.03 -13.19
CA LEU A 992 -27.98 -8.02 -13.79
C LEU A 992 -26.63 -8.63 -14.20
N ILE A 993 -26.28 -8.44 -15.46
CA ILE A 993 -24.99 -8.80 -16.04
C ILE A 993 -24.24 -7.50 -16.33
N PHE A 994 -23.15 -7.27 -15.62
CA PHE A 994 -22.32 -6.08 -15.81
C PHE A 994 -21.20 -6.37 -16.83
N ALA A 995 -20.96 -5.43 -17.74
CA ALA A 995 -19.76 -5.37 -18.56
C ALA A 995 -19.16 -3.96 -18.35
N MET A 996 -17.95 -3.86 -17.81
CA MET A 996 -17.44 -2.59 -17.27
C MET A 996 -16.05 -2.22 -17.76
N ASP A 997 -15.81 -0.91 -17.79
CA ASP A 997 -14.51 -0.26 -18.07
C ASP A 997 -13.36 -0.78 -17.17
N GLN A 998 -12.14 -0.66 -17.67
CA GLN A 998 -10.92 -0.89 -16.89
C GLN A 998 -10.93 -0.02 -15.62
N GLY A 999 -10.56 -0.61 -14.49
CA GLY A 999 -10.61 0.01 -13.16
C GLY A 999 -11.96 -0.09 -12.43
N LEU A 1000 -13.06 -0.40 -13.14
CA LEU A 1000 -14.37 -0.63 -12.50
C LEU A 1000 -14.60 -2.10 -12.11
N ARG A 1001 -13.87 -3.03 -12.73
CA ARG A 1001 -14.11 -4.49 -12.64
C ARG A 1001 -13.92 -5.08 -11.23
N SER A 1002 -13.20 -4.39 -10.34
CA SER A 1002 -13.02 -4.75 -8.93
C SER A 1002 -14.09 -4.17 -7.98
N LEU A 1003 -15.10 -3.47 -8.50
CA LEU A 1003 -16.19 -2.89 -7.70
C LEU A 1003 -17.01 -3.98 -6.98
N PRO A 1004 -17.24 -3.89 -5.66
CA PRO A 1004 -18.08 -4.82 -4.89
C PRO A 1004 -19.59 -4.65 -5.17
N LEU A 1005 -20.02 -4.91 -6.42
CA LEU A 1005 -21.36 -4.64 -6.95
C LEU A 1005 -22.49 -5.13 -6.03
N ALA A 1006 -22.34 -6.31 -5.44
CA ALA A 1006 -23.33 -6.92 -4.55
C ALA A 1006 -23.70 -6.04 -3.33
N ALA A 1007 -22.76 -5.21 -2.85
CA ALA A 1007 -22.90 -4.36 -1.67
C ALA A 1007 -23.16 -2.88 -1.99
N LEU A 1008 -23.39 -2.50 -3.27
CA LEU A 1008 -24.02 -1.20 -3.58
C LEU A 1008 -25.37 -1.11 -2.87
N HIS A 1009 -25.76 0.06 -2.35
CA HIS A 1009 -26.86 0.16 -1.38
C HIS A 1009 -27.88 1.25 -1.75
N ASP A 1010 -29.17 0.90 -1.83
CA ASP A 1010 -30.26 1.80 -2.28
C ASP A 1010 -30.80 2.76 -1.20
N GLN A 1011 -30.00 2.98 -0.16
CA GLN A 1011 -30.35 3.55 1.16
C GLN A 1011 -31.17 2.64 2.08
N LYS A 1012 -31.71 1.51 1.60
CA LYS A 1012 -32.52 0.58 2.41
C LYS A 1012 -32.07 -0.88 2.33
N ASN A 1013 -31.71 -1.35 1.15
CA ASN A 1013 -31.32 -2.71 0.79
C ASN A 1013 -29.97 -2.69 0.07
N TYR A 1014 -29.22 -3.80 0.13
CA TYR A 1014 -28.10 -4.03 -0.79
C TYR A 1014 -28.59 -4.48 -2.19
N LEU A 1015 -27.81 -4.21 -3.24
CA LEU A 1015 -28.16 -4.54 -4.64
C LEU A 1015 -28.46 -6.02 -4.82
N VAL A 1016 -27.71 -6.89 -4.14
CA VAL A 1016 -27.90 -8.35 -4.11
C VAL A 1016 -29.27 -8.79 -3.55
N GLU A 1017 -29.90 -7.95 -2.73
CA GLU A 1017 -31.24 -8.26 -2.22
C GLU A 1017 -32.30 -8.05 -3.31
N ASN A 1018 -32.11 -7.03 -4.13
CA ASN A 1018 -33.02 -6.66 -5.22
C ASN A 1018 -32.79 -7.52 -6.49
N TYR A 1019 -31.53 -7.81 -6.85
CA TYR A 1019 -31.16 -8.52 -8.09
C TYR A 1019 -30.08 -9.60 -7.85
N SER A 1020 -30.00 -10.61 -8.71
CA SER A 1020 -28.79 -11.42 -8.87
C SER A 1020 -27.77 -10.64 -9.73
N VAL A 1021 -26.47 -10.78 -9.43
CA VAL A 1021 -25.41 -9.93 -10.02
C VAL A 1021 -24.21 -10.74 -10.49
N SER A 1022 -23.79 -10.54 -11.74
CA SER A 1022 -22.63 -11.17 -12.39
C SER A 1022 -21.78 -10.14 -13.16
N LEU A 1023 -20.51 -10.47 -13.40
CA LEU A 1023 -19.59 -9.67 -14.23
C LEU A 1023 -19.12 -10.48 -15.43
N VAL A 1024 -19.04 -9.84 -16.59
CA VAL A 1024 -18.32 -10.35 -17.77
C VAL A 1024 -17.28 -9.32 -18.22
N PRO A 1025 -16.12 -9.73 -18.75
CA PRO A 1025 -15.25 -8.81 -19.49
C PRO A 1025 -15.96 -8.27 -20.73
N SER A 1026 -16.62 -9.17 -21.48
CA SER A 1026 -17.50 -8.88 -22.62
C SER A 1026 -18.43 -10.09 -22.84
N LEU A 1027 -19.66 -9.89 -23.36
CA LEU A 1027 -20.53 -11.01 -23.74
C LEU A 1027 -20.06 -11.72 -25.01
N SER A 1028 -19.37 -11.03 -25.92
CA SER A 1028 -18.73 -11.64 -27.10
C SER A 1028 -17.69 -12.70 -26.71
N LEU A 1029 -17.16 -12.65 -25.49
CA LEU A 1029 -16.21 -13.65 -24.97
C LEU A 1029 -16.90 -14.82 -24.24
N THR A 1030 -18.20 -14.76 -23.90
CA THR A 1030 -18.88 -15.89 -23.22
C THR A 1030 -19.32 -16.97 -24.20
N TYR A 1031 -19.15 -18.25 -23.82
CA TYR A 1031 -19.58 -19.36 -24.65
C TYR A 1031 -21.11 -19.48 -24.67
N SER A 1032 -21.69 -19.48 -25.88
CA SER A 1032 -23.14 -19.42 -26.12
C SER A 1032 -23.89 -20.75 -25.85
N ARG A 1033 -23.57 -21.47 -24.77
CA ARG A 1033 -24.32 -22.67 -24.35
C ARG A 1033 -24.75 -22.55 -22.89
N PHE A 1034 -26.04 -22.74 -22.61
CA PHE A 1034 -26.48 -22.96 -21.23
C PHE A 1034 -26.16 -24.40 -20.83
N THR A 1035 -25.40 -24.59 -19.74
CA THR A 1035 -25.10 -25.93 -19.21
C THR A 1035 -25.60 -26.08 -17.77
N ASN A 1036 -26.47 -27.06 -17.54
CA ASN A 1036 -26.90 -27.40 -16.19
C ASN A 1036 -25.78 -28.14 -15.41
N VAL A 1037 -25.02 -27.35 -14.63
CA VAL A 1037 -23.90 -27.83 -13.81
C VAL A 1037 -24.29 -28.83 -12.71
N GLN A 1038 -25.56 -28.91 -12.31
CA GLN A 1038 -26.06 -29.83 -11.25
C GLN A 1038 -25.81 -31.30 -11.58
N SER A 1039 -25.64 -31.61 -12.87
CA SER A 1039 -25.34 -32.94 -13.39
C SER A 1039 -23.86 -33.36 -13.24
N PHE A 1040 -22.93 -32.40 -13.07
CA PHE A 1040 -21.51 -32.68 -13.05
C PHE A 1040 -21.01 -33.23 -11.71
N ARG A 1041 -19.88 -33.97 -11.80
CA ARG A 1041 -19.05 -34.24 -10.63
C ARG A 1041 -18.15 -33.05 -10.32
N LEU A 1042 -17.98 -32.80 -9.03
CA LEU A 1042 -17.01 -31.87 -8.47
C LEU A 1042 -15.65 -32.56 -8.26
N LEU A 1043 -14.57 -31.86 -8.58
CA LEU A 1043 -13.23 -32.12 -8.06
C LEU A 1043 -12.89 -31.00 -7.08
N ALA A 1044 -12.86 -31.32 -5.80
CA ALA A 1044 -12.49 -30.39 -4.74
C ALA A 1044 -11.04 -30.65 -4.30
N MET A 1045 -10.21 -29.63 -4.16
CA MET A 1045 -8.82 -29.79 -3.70
C MET A 1045 -8.41 -28.60 -2.84
N GLY A 1046 -7.51 -28.80 -1.87
CA GLY A 1046 -7.10 -27.70 -0.99
C GLY A 1046 -6.02 -28.08 0.01
N ALA A 1047 -5.47 -27.08 0.68
CA ALA A 1047 -4.55 -27.24 1.80
C ALA A 1047 -5.15 -26.56 3.03
N SER A 1048 -5.20 -27.29 4.14
CA SER A 1048 -5.56 -26.76 5.46
C SER A 1048 -4.36 -26.58 6.37
N GLN A 1049 -3.16 -26.91 5.88
CA GLN A 1049 -1.90 -26.83 6.61
C GLN A 1049 -0.79 -26.31 5.71
N PHE A 1050 0.11 -25.47 6.24
CA PHE A 1050 1.21 -24.84 5.49
C PHE A 1050 2.50 -24.80 6.31
N SER A 1051 3.63 -24.55 5.64
CA SER A 1051 4.95 -24.39 6.29
C SER A 1051 5.48 -22.95 6.26
N ASP A 1052 4.93 -22.12 5.37
CA ASP A 1052 5.34 -20.72 5.11
C ASP A 1052 4.17 -19.72 5.24
N LYS A 1053 3.03 -20.17 5.80
CA LYS A 1053 1.76 -19.40 5.96
C LYS A 1053 0.96 -19.92 7.15
N GLU A 1054 -0.05 -19.16 7.57
CA GLU A 1054 -1.07 -19.58 8.53
C GLU A 1054 -1.85 -20.82 8.05
N ASP A 1055 -2.13 -21.76 8.95
CA ASP A 1055 -3.01 -22.90 8.70
C ASP A 1055 -4.46 -22.45 8.42
N LEU A 1056 -5.14 -23.13 7.50
CA LEU A 1056 -6.53 -22.87 7.11
C LEU A 1056 -7.44 -24.06 7.53
N PRO A 1057 -7.71 -24.24 8.84
CA PRO A 1057 -8.36 -25.46 9.34
C PRO A 1057 -9.79 -25.65 8.83
N TRP A 1058 -10.48 -24.60 8.37
CA TRP A 1058 -11.86 -24.69 7.89
C TRP A 1058 -11.98 -25.16 6.44
N VAL A 1059 -10.92 -25.04 5.62
CA VAL A 1059 -10.80 -25.73 4.31
C VAL A 1059 -11.14 -27.22 4.43
N LYS A 1060 -10.65 -27.88 5.49
CA LYS A 1060 -10.93 -29.30 5.75
C LYS A 1060 -12.43 -29.56 5.98
N VAL A 1061 -13.13 -28.64 6.66
CA VAL A 1061 -14.58 -28.69 6.90
C VAL A 1061 -15.37 -28.37 5.63
N GLU A 1062 -14.91 -27.40 4.84
CA GLU A 1062 -15.45 -26.99 3.54
C GLU A 1062 -15.47 -28.18 2.57
N LEU A 1063 -14.30 -28.74 2.24
CA LEU A 1063 -14.16 -29.83 1.27
C LEU A 1063 -14.98 -31.07 1.69
N GLN A 1064 -14.94 -31.42 2.98
CA GLN A 1064 -15.70 -32.55 3.52
C GLN A 1064 -17.21 -32.29 3.55
N THR A 1065 -17.66 -31.08 3.87
CA THR A 1065 -19.09 -30.75 3.89
C THR A 1065 -19.65 -30.70 2.48
N ILE A 1066 -18.94 -30.08 1.54
CA ILE A 1066 -19.35 -30.03 0.14
C ILE A 1066 -19.43 -31.46 -0.42
N ILE A 1067 -18.39 -32.28 -0.34
CA ILE A 1067 -18.40 -33.63 -0.95
C ILE A 1067 -19.30 -34.64 -0.21
N ASN A 1068 -19.29 -34.66 1.12
CA ASN A 1068 -20.03 -35.70 1.85
C ASN A 1068 -21.51 -35.35 2.07
N LYS A 1069 -21.89 -34.06 2.09
CA LYS A 1069 -23.23 -33.61 2.49
C LYS A 1069 -23.98 -32.82 1.41
N LEU A 1070 -23.33 -32.34 0.35
CA LEU A 1070 -23.95 -31.49 -0.67
C LEU A 1070 -23.79 -31.98 -2.12
N TRP A 1071 -22.59 -32.38 -2.56
CA TRP A 1071 -22.27 -32.59 -3.97
C TRP A 1071 -21.52 -33.90 -4.25
N LYS A 1072 -21.88 -34.60 -5.34
CA LYS A 1072 -21.20 -35.84 -5.73
C LYS A 1072 -19.86 -35.53 -6.40
N GLY A 1073 -18.76 -35.91 -5.76
CA GLY A 1073 -17.42 -35.66 -6.29
C GLY A 1073 -16.33 -36.44 -5.57
N ASN A 1074 -15.11 -35.95 -5.67
CA ASN A 1074 -13.95 -36.40 -4.90
C ASN A 1074 -13.35 -35.15 -4.22
N TYR A 1075 -12.72 -35.30 -3.05
CA TYR A 1075 -11.81 -34.28 -2.50
C TYR A 1075 -10.38 -34.81 -2.29
N PHE A 1076 -9.42 -33.90 -2.27
CA PHE A 1076 -8.02 -34.15 -1.91
C PHE A 1076 -7.52 -33.01 -1.02
N LEU A 1077 -6.76 -33.33 0.02
CA LEU A 1077 -6.27 -32.38 1.03
C LEU A 1077 -4.74 -32.50 1.15
N ASN A 1078 -4.08 -31.42 1.56
CA ASN A 1078 -2.66 -31.35 1.95
C ASN A 1078 -1.73 -32.08 0.97
N GLU A 1079 -1.07 -33.17 1.34
CA GLU A 1079 -0.11 -33.92 0.51
C GLU A 1079 -0.69 -34.44 -0.81
N SER A 1080 -2.03 -34.49 -0.91
CA SER A 1080 -2.75 -34.86 -2.13
C SER A 1080 -3.19 -33.65 -2.98
N PHE A 1081 -3.02 -32.42 -2.51
CA PHE A 1081 -3.31 -31.19 -3.25
C PHE A 1081 -2.10 -30.71 -4.05
N THR A 1082 -1.74 -31.51 -5.06
CA THR A 1082 -0.59 -31.26 -5.92
C THR A 1082 -1.01 -31.02 -7.37
N LEU A 1083 -0.20 -30.26 -8.12
CA LEU A 1083 -0.50 -29.92 -9.52
C LEU A 1083 -0.61 -31.18 -10.40
N GLU A 1084 0.28 -32.15 -10.19
CA GLU A 1084 0.24 -33.41 -10.94
C GLU A 1084 -0.95 -34.30 -10.53
N ASN A 1085 -1.42 -34.27 -9.29
CA ASN A 1085 -2.67 -34.96 -8.94
C ASN A 1085 -3.88 -34.28 -9.62
N LEU A 1086 -3.97 -32.95 -9.61
CA LEU A 1086 -5.05 -32.20 -10.28
C LEU A 1086 -5.12 -32.54 -11.78
N LYS A 1087 -3.96 -32.51 -12.48
CA LYS A 1087 -3.82 -32.98 -13.87
C LYS A 1087 -4.23 -34.45 -14.02
N ALA A 1088 -3.78 -35.34 -13.13
CA ALA A 1088 -4.08 -36.76 -13.20
C ALA A 1088 -5.57 -37.10 -12.97
N GLN A 1089 -6.28 -36.41 -12.07
CA GLN A 1089 -7.71 -36.64 -11.84
C GLN A 1089 -8.54 -36.20 -13.05
N ARG A 1090 -8.24 -35.03 -13.63
CA ARG A 1090 -8.94 -34.53 -14.83
C ARG A 1090 -8.67 -35.35 -16.09
N LYS A 1091 -7.48 -35.96 -16.21
CA LYS A 1091 -7.19 -36.98 -17.23
C LYS A 1091 -7.97 -38.29 -17.02
N LYS A 1092 -8.23 -38.71 -15.77
CA LYS A 1092 -9.05 -39.91 -15.46
C LYS A 1092 -10.53 -39.72 -15.78
N ARG A 1093 -11.09 -38.52 -15.59
CA ARG A 1093 -12.50 -38.21 -15.83
C ARG A 1093 -12.74 -36.72 -16.03
N LYS A 1094 -13.67 -36.36 -16.93
CA LYS A 1094 -14.20 -34.99 -17.02
C LYS A 1094 -14.92 -34.61 -15.70
N PHE A 1095 -14.43 -33.56 -15.05
CA PHE A 1095 -15.09 -32.85 -13.95
C PHE A 1095 -15.50 -31.48 -14.50
N GLY A 1096 -16.81 -31.20 -14.50
CA GLY A 1096 -17.33 -29.91 -14.99
C GLY A 1096 -17.32 -28.82 -13.92
N ILE A 1097 -17.03 -29.17 -12.66
CA ILE A 1097 -16.81 -28.21 -11.58
C ILE A 1097 -15.47 -28.53 -10.90
N ILE A 1098 -14.66 -27.51 -10.69
CA ILE A 1098 -13.44 -27.57 -9.86
C ILE A 1098 -13.59 -26.57 -8.71
N HIS A 1099 -13.11 -26.94 -7.54
CA HIS A 1099 -13.07 -26.08 -6.37
C HIS A 1099 -11.70 -26.19 -5.72
N LEU A 1100 -11.01 -25.06 -5.58
CA LEU A 1100 -9.71 -24.93 -4.95
C LEU A 1100 -9.87 -24.09 -3.68
N ALA A 1101 -9.41 -24.61 -2.54
CA ALA A 1101 -9.54 -23.95 -1.24
C ALA A 1101 -8.18 -23.92 -0.52
N THR A 1102 -7.56 -22.74 -0.44
CA THR A 1102 -6.15 -22.56 -0.06
C THR A 1102 -5.79 -21.06 0.01
N HIS A 1103 -4.57 -20.73 0.42
CA HIS A 1103 -4.01 -19.40 0.18
C HIS A 1103 -3.81 -19.13 -1.31
N ALA A 1104 -4.12 -17.91 -1.74
CA ALA A 1104 -3.67 -17.34 -3.00
C ALA A 1104 -3.24 -15.89 -2.76
N GLN A 1105 -2.34 -15.39 -3.59
CA GLN A 1105 -1.82 -14.03 -3.50
C GLN A 1105 -1.77 -13.45 -4.91
N PHE A 1106 -2.44 -12.32 -5.08
CA PHE A 1106 -2.42 -11.55 -6.32
C PHE A 1106 -1.45 -10.38 -6.13
N ASN A 1107 -0.28 -10.48 -6.75
CA ASN A 1107 0.79 -9.49 -6.68
C ASN A 1107 0.82 -8.65 -7.97
N GLN A 1108 1.17 -7.38 -7.85
CA GLN A 1108 1.33 -6.48 -8.99
C GLN A 1108 2.61 -6.81 -9.80
N GLY A 1109 2.68 -6.26 -11.01
CA GLY A 1109 3.75 -6.58 -11.97
C GLY A 1109 3.42 -7.82 -12.81
N ALA A 1110 4.44 -8.64 -13.09
CA ALA A 1110 4.36 -9.74 -14.05
C ALA A 1110 3.44 -10.90 -13.56
N PRO A 1111 2.73 -11.60 -14.47
CA PRO A 1111 1.78 -12.67 -14.11
C PRO A 1111 2.32 -13.76 -13.17
N GLU A 1112 3.61 -14.11 -13.30
CA GLU A 1112 4.31 -15.09 -12.48
C GLU A 1112 4.49 -14.68 -11.01
N ASN A 1113 4.37 -13.39 -10.67
CA ASN A 1113 4.39 -12.91 -9.29
C ASN A 1113 3.13 -13.33 -8.51
N SER A 1114 2.01 -13.55 -9.22
CA SER A 1114 0.74 -13.98 -8.65
C SER A 1114 0.65 -15.50 -8.60
N TYR A 1115 0.31 -16.06 -7.43
CA TYR A 1115 0.21 -17.52 -7.26
C TYR A 1115 -1.00 -18.01 -6.45
N ILE A 1116 -1.47 -19.22 -6.80
CA ILE A 1116 -2.30 -20.07 -5.93
C ILE A 1116 -1.35 -21.03 -5.21
N GLN A 1117 -1.41 -21.10 -3.88
CA GLN A 1117 -0.58 -22.01 -3.10
C GLN A 1117 -1.11 -23.45 -3.24
N MET A 1118 -0.35 -24.33 -3.88
CA MET A 1118 -0.55 -25.78 -3.79
C MET A 1118 0.39 -26.37 -2.73
N TRP A 1119 0.24 -27.66 -2.43
CA TRP A 1119 1.13 -28.33 -1.47
C TRP A 1119 2.56 -28.52 -2.02
N ASP A 1120 2.70 -28.79 -3.32
CA ASP A 1120 3.99 -29.05 -3.97
C ASP A 1120 4.66 -27.82 -4.57
N LYS A 1121 3.89 -26.75 -4.86
CA LYS A 1121 4.41 -25.50 -5.45
C LYS A 1121 3.43 -24.33 -5.38
N LYS A 1122 3.95 -23.13 -5.63
CA LYS A 1122 3.18 -21.92 -5.99
C LYS A 1122 2.79 -22.03 -7.48
N LEU A 1123 1.50 -22.06 -7.79
CA LEU A 1123 0.94 -22.21 -9.15
C LEU A 1123 0.72 -20.82 -9.77
N GLY A 1124 1.44 -20.50 -10.84
CA GLY A 1124 1.41 -19.20 -11.50
C GLY A 1124 0.09 -18.88 -12.22
N LEU A 1125 -0.12 -17.60 -12.53
CA LEU A 1125 -1.28 -17.11 -13.27
C LEU A 1125 -1.31 -17.63 -14.73
N ASP A 1126 -0.13 -17.71 -15.34
CA ASP A 1126 0.14 -18.24 -16.69
C ASP A 1126 -0.15 -19.76 -16.80
N GLU A 1127 0.20 -20.52 -15.76
CA GLU A 1127 0.03 -21.98 -15.73
C GLU A 1127 -1.44 -22.43 -15.81
N LEU A 1128 -2.40 -21.53 -15.59
CA LEU A 1128 -3.84 -21.85 -15.65
C LEU A 1128 -4.35 -22.14 -17.07
N GLU A 1129 -3.77 -21.54 -18.11
CA GLU A 1129 -4.26 -21.65 -19.50
C GLU A 1129 -4.29 -23.11 -19.97
N ASN A 1130 -3.17 -23.81 -19.78
CA ASN A 1130 -2.98 -25.20 -20.15
C ASN A 1130 -3.55 -26.17 -19.11
N LEU A 1131 -4.03 -25.64 -17.98
CA LEU A 1131 -4.74 -26.41 -16.98
C LEU A 1131 -6.20 -26.57 -17.38
N PHE A 1132 -7.01 -25.50 -17.38
CA PHE A 1132 -8.47 -25.65 -17.36
C PHE A 1132 -9.14 -25.89 -18.72
N SER A 1133 -8.46 -25.61 -19.83
CA SER A 1133 -8.97 -25.75 -21.21
C SER A 1133 -9.43 -27.17 -21.60
N GLU A 1134 -8.64 -28.22 -21.31
CA GLU A 1134 -9.03 -29.61 -21.61
C GLU A 1134 -8.94 -30.57 -20.40
N PRO A 1135 -10.04 -31.28 -20.03
CA PRO A 1135 -11.43 -30.99 -20.40
C PRO A 1135 -11.90 -29.68 -19.78
N SER A 1136 -12.68 -28.89 -20.53
CA SER A 1136 -13.18 -27.58 -20.09
C SER A 1136 -14.01 -27.67 -18.81
N VAL A 1137 -14.03 -26.56 -18.09
CA VAL A 1137 -14.56 -26.44 -16.73
C VAL A 1137 -15.69 -25.42 -16.75
N GLU A 1138 -16.88 -25.85 -16.34
CA GLU A 1138 -18.11 -25.08 -16.50
C GLU A 1138 -18.40 -24.19 -15.26
N LEU A 1139 -17.67 -24.45 -14.18
CA LEU A 1139 -17.56 -23.61 -12.98
C LEU A 1139 -16.23 -23.90 -12.26
N LEU A 1140 -15.35 -22.90 -12.16
CA LEU A 1140 -14.24 -22.89 -11.22
C LEU A 1140 -14.67 -22.14 -9.95
N VAL A 1141 -14.31 -22.64 -8.77
CA VAL A 1141 -14.49 -21.93 -7.50
C VAL A 1141 -13.12 -21.79 -6.84
N LEU A 1142 -12.73 -20.54 -6.58
CA LEU A 1142 -11.49 -20.17 -5.90
C LEU A 1142 -11.84 -19.66 -4.49
N SER A 1143 -11.82 -20.58 -3.53
CA SER A 1143 -11.99 -20.29 -2.09
C SER A 1143 -10.62 -19.90 -1.52
N ALA A 1144 -10.14 -18.73 -1.92
CA ALA A 1144 -8.80 -18.23 -1.66
C ALA A 1144 -8.79 -16.70 -1.69
N CYS A 1145 -7.75 -16.04 -1.18
CA CYS A 1145 -7.67 -14.58 -1.10
C CYS A 1145 -7.45 -13.91 -2.47
N GLN A 1146 -8.06 -12.73 -2.69
CA GLN A 1146 -7.79 -11.81 -3.81
C GLN A 1146 -7.91 -12.41 -5.24
N THR A 1147 -8.66 -13.49 -5.45
CA THR A 1147 -8.65 -14.23 -6.73
C THR A 1147 -9.45 -13.61 -7.88
N ALA A 1148 -10.23 -12.57 -7.61
CA ALA A 1148 -10.87 -11.69 -8.58
C ALA A 1148 -10.35 -10.24 -8.50
N LEU A 1149 -9.38 -9.96 -7.62
CA LEU A 1149 -8.69 -8.67 -7.60
C LEU A 1149 -7.87 -8.53 -8.89
N GLY A 1150 -7.74 -7.28 -9.35
CA GLY A 1150 -7.00 -6.97 -10.57
C GLY A 1150 -6.61 -5.49 -10.59
N ASN A 1151 -5.39 -5.23 -11.06
CA ASN A 1151 -4.84 -3.91 -11.34
C ASN A 1151 -4.89 -3.65 -12.87
N ARG A 1152 -4.12 -2.67 -13.36
CA ARG A 1152 -4.01 -2.37 -14.79
C ARG A 1152 -3.17 -3.42 -15.53
N GLU A 1153 -2.33 -4.13 -14.79
CA GLU A 1153 -1.34 -5.12 -15.23
C GLU A 1153 -1.88 -6.56 -15.18
N ALA A 1154 -3.07 -6.80 -14.59
CA ALA A 1154 -3.81 -8.06 -14.66
C ALA A 1154 -5.30 -7.91 -14.34
N GLU A 1155 -6.12 -7.83 -15.39
CA GLU A 1155 -7.56 -7.58 -15.29
C GLU A 1155 -8.34 -8.80 -14.76
N LEU A 1156 -8.97 -8.66 -13.58
CA LEU A 1156 -9.68 -9.72 -12.83
C LEU A 1156 -8.79 -10.91 -12.39
N GLY A 1157 -7.47 -10.77 -12.42
CA GLY A 1157 -6.52 -11.73 -11.85
C GLY A 1157 -6.77 -13.18 -12.24
N PHE A 1158 -6.89 -14.07 -11.25
CA PHE A 1158 -7.13 -15.50 -11.49
C PHE A 1158 -8.50 -15.79 -12.12
N ALA A 1159 -9.53 -15.01 -11.80
CA ALA A 1159 -10.85 -15.14 -12.41
C ALA A 1159 -10.83 -14.77 -13.90
N GLY A 1160 -10.13 -13.69 -14.25
CA GLY A 1160 -9.88 -13.26 -15.62
C GLY A 1160 -9.08 -14.32 -16.39
N SER A 1161 -7.97 -14.79 -15.82
CA SER A 1161 -7.08 -15.77 -16.47
C SER A 1161 -7.74 -17.15 -16.63
N ALA A 1162 -8.57 -17.58 -15.67
CA ALA A 1162 -9.38 -18.78 -15.81
C ALA A 1162 -10.41 -18.66 -16.95
N PHE A 1163 -11.06 -17.51 -17.11
CA PHE A 1163 -11.97 -17.27 -18.23
C PHE A 1163 -11.22 -17.33 -19.59
N GLN A 1164 -10.03 -16.75 -19.68
CA GLN A 1164 -9.13 -16.85 -20.85
C GLN A 1164 -8.64 -18.30 -21.12
N ALA A 1165 -8.50 -19.11 -20.08
CA ALA A 1165 -8.22 -20.56 -20.13
C ALA A 1165 -9.42 -21.40 -20.61
N GLY A 1166 -10.58 -20.80 -20.90
CA GLY A 1166 -11.78 -21.51 -21.33
C GLY A 1166 -12.59 -22.12 -20.19
N VAL A 1167 -12.55 -21.52 -19.00
CA VAL A 1167 -13.53 -21.76 -17.94
C VAL A 1167 -14.79 -20.95 -18.22
N ASP A 1168 -15.95 -21.59 -18.29
CA ASP A 1168 -17.21 -20.90 -18.66
C ASP A 1168 -17.65 -19.86 -17.59
N SER A 1169 -17.37 -20.12 -16.30
CA SER A 1169 -17.49 -19.13 -15.20
C SER A 1169 -16.55 -19.42 -14.03
N THR A 1170 -16.07 -18.38 -13.35
CA THR A 1170 -15.27 -18.49 -12.12
C THR A 1170 -15.94 -17.73 -10.97
N LEU A 1171 -16.12 -18.39 -9.83
CA LEU A 1171 -16.45 -17.75 -8.55
C LEU A 1171 -15.15 -17.49 -7.79
N ALA A 1172 -14.90 -16.21 -7.46
CA ALA A 1172 -13.62 -15.73 -6.92
C ALA A 1172 -13.82 -14.49 -6.03
N THR A 1173 -12.73 -14.00 -5.42
CA THR A 1173 -12.74 -13.05 -4.29
C THR A 1173 -12.05 -11.71 -4.58
N LEU A 1174 -12.67 -10.60 -4.21
CA LEU A 1174 -12.11 -9.25 -4.40
C LEU A 1174 -11.03 -8.89 -3.36
N TRP A 1175 -11.04 -9.51 -2.18
CA TRP A 1175 -10.06 -9.27 -1.11
C TRP A 1175 -9.70 -10.55 -0.35
N SER A 1176 -8.86 -10.44 0.69
CA SER A 1176 -8.51 -11.54 1.59
C SER A 1176 -9.66 -11.85 2.54
N VAL A 1177 -10.20 -13.08 2.44
CA VAL A 1177 -11.41 -13.52 3.14
C VAL A 1177 -11.07 -14.40 4.34
N SER A 1178 -11.83 -14.27 5.43
CA SER A 1178 -11.79 -15.21 6.56
C SER A 1178 -12.10 -16.65 6.10
N ASP A 1179 -11.32 -17.62 6.57
CA ASP A 1179 -11.48 -19.06 6.30
C ASP A 1179 -12.88 -19.55 6.70
N GLN A 1180 -13.38 -19.11 7.87
CA GLN A 1180 -14.74 -19.39 8.35
C GLN A 1180 -15.82 -18.80 7.42
N GLY A 1181 -15.62 -17.55 6.97
CA GLY A 1181 -16.53 -16.87 6.06
C GLY A 1181 -16.57 -17.52 4.68
N ALA A 1182 -15.41 -17.82 4.10
CA ALA A 1182 -15.28 -18.49 2.81
C ALA A 1182 -15.96 -19.86 2.83
N MET A 1183 -15.59 -20.72 3.80
CA MET A 1183 -16.21 -22.04 4.03
C MET A 1183 -17.73 -21.95 4.19
N GLY A 1184 -18.23 -20.94 4.91
CA GLY A 1184 -19.66 -20.70 5.08
C GLY A 1184 -20.37 -20.36 3.76
N LEU A 1185 -19.81 -19.43 2.98
CA LEU A 1185 -20.42 -18.96 1.74
C LEU A 1185 -20.39 -20.02 0.64
N THR A 1186 -19.26 -20.69 0.42
CA THR A 1186 -19.14 -21.72 -0.63
C THR A 1186 -20.00 -22.95 -0.31
N THR A 1187 -20.09 -23.34 0.96
CA THR A 1187 -20.98 -24.40 1.43
C THR A 1187 -22.44 -24.06 1.16
N GLU A 1188 -22.86 -22.84 1.46
CA GLU A 1188 -24.23 -22.38 1.18
C GLU A 1188 -24.48 -22.24 -0.33
N PHE A 1189 -23.53 -21.72 -1.09
CA PHE A 1189 -23.57 -21.63 -2.54
C PHE A 1189 -23.78 -23.01 -3.19
N TYR A 1190 -23.02 -24.04 -2.81
CA TYR A 1190 -23.24 -25.41 -3.29
C TYR A 1190 -24.58 -26.02 -2.86
N ARG A 1191 -25.19 -25.55 -1.77
CA ARG A 1191 -26.55 -25.92 -1.35
C ARG A 1191 -27.62 -25.20 -2.19
N GLN A 1192 -27.41 -23.92 -2.54
CA GLN A 1192 -28.32 -23.13 -3.37
C GLN A 1192 -28.24 -23.52 -4.86
N LEU A 1193 -27.05 -23.82 -5.39
CA LEU A 1193 -26.79 -24.23 -6.78
C LEU A 1193 -27.56 -25.50 -7.21
N ARG A 1194 -28.11 -26.26 -6.26
CA ARG A 1194 -29.01 -27.42 -6.48
C ARG A 1194 -30.50 -27.08 -6.51
N LYS A 1195 -30.85 -25.80 -6.32
CA LYS A 1195 -32.21 -25.29 -6.11
C LYS A 1195 -32.53 -24.10 -7.00
N THR A 1196 -31.53 -23.26 -7.27
CA THR A 1196 -31.60 -22.11 -8.17
C THR A 1196 -31.42 -22.55 -9.63
N PRO A 1197 -31.90 -21.75 -10.60
CA PRO A 1197 -31.77 -22.06 -12.02
C PRO A 1197 -30.43 -21.64 -12.63
N SER A 1198 -29.71 -20.68 -12.02
CA SER A 1198 -28.44 -20.14 -12.49
C SER A 1198 -27.36 -20.14 -11.40
N LYS A 1199 -26.11 -19.89 -11.80
CA LYS A 1199 -24.93 -19.81 -10.90
C LYS A 1199 -24.99 -18.50 -10.09
N THR A 1200 -25.41 -17.43 -10.75
CA THR A 1200 -25.56 -16.07 -10.21
C THR A 1200 -26.65 -16.00 -9.14
N GLU A 1201 -27.81 -16.63 -9.37
CA GLU A 1201 -28.86 -16.71 -8.35
C GLU A 1201 -28.44 -17.65 -7.21
N ALA A 1202 -27.60 -18.66 -7.45
CA ALA A 1202 -27.02 -19.48 -6.37
C ALA A 1202 -26.13 -18.64 -5.44
N LEU A 1203 -25.29 -17.76 -6.00
CA LEU A 1203 -24.43 -16.84 -5.26
C LEU A 1203 -25.26 -15.82 -4.48
N ARG A 1204 -26.20 -15.13 -5.16
CA ARG A 1204 -27.14 -14.20 -4.53
C ARG A 1204 -27.88 -14.84 -3.35
N GLN A 1205 -28.38 -16.06 -3.51
CA GLN A 1205 -29.11 -16.77 -2.46
C GLN A 1205 -28.20 -17.31 -1.33
N ALA A 1206 -26.88 -17.33 -1.51
CA ALA A 1206 -25.91 -17.57 -0.43
C ALA A 1206 -25.57 -16.27 0.31
N GLN A 1207 -25.31 -15.18 -0.41
CA GLN A 1207 -25.10 -13.84 0.14
C GLN A 1207 -26.33 -13.39 0.97
N LEU A 1208 -27.54 -13.60 0.46
CA LEU A 1208 -28.80 -13.39 1.18
C LEU A 1208 -28.96 -14.25 2.45
N ALA A 1209 -28.39 -15.46 2.46
CA ALA A 1209 -28.44 -16.31 3.65
C ALA A 1209 -27.46 -15.83 4.73
N MET A 1210 -26.30 -15.29 4.33
CA MET A 1210 -25.34 -14.63 5.21
C MET A 1210 -25.90 -13.32 5.79
N ILE A 1211 -26.37 -12.39 4.94
CA ILE A 1211 -27.01 -11.12 5.37
C ILE A 1211 -28.05 -11.38 6.48
N ARG A 1212 -28.91 -12.39 6.28
CA ARG A 1212 -30.02 -12.76 7.18
C ARG A 1212 -29.62 -13.67 8.36
N GLY A 1213 -28.33 -13.92 8.60
CA GLY A 1213 -27.85 -14.75 9.72
C GLY A 1213 -28.24 -16.24 9.65
N ASN A 1214 -28.62 -16.75 8.47
CA ASN A 1214 -28.91 -18.18 8.24
C ASN A 1214 -27.64 -19.00 8.01
N VAL A 1215 -26.53 -18.34 7.70
CA VAL A 1215 -25.18 -18.91 7.68
C VAL A 1215 -24.39 -18.28 8.83
N ARG A 1216 -24.00 -19.10 9.81
CA ARG A 1216 -23.34 -18.69 11.05
C ARG A 1216 -22.76 -19.89 11.81
N ILE A 1217 -21.82 -19.66 12.72
CA ILE A 1217 -21.34 -20.68 13.68
C ILE A 1217 -21.92 -20.36 15.05
N GLU A 1218 -22.46 -21.37 15.74
CA GLU A 1218 -23.02 -21.22 17.08
C GLU A 1218 -23.03 -22.58 17.81
N ASN A 1219 -22.64 -22.61 19.09
CA ASN A 1219 -22.72 -23.82 19.94
C ASN A 1219 -22.14 -25.08 19.25
N ASP A 1220 -20.88 -25.03 18.78
CA ASP A 1220 -20.17 -26.12 18.06
C ASP A 1220 -20.77 -26.55 16.72
N HIS A 1221 -21.64 -25.72 16.13
CA HIS A 1221 -22.32 -26.06 14.88
C HIS A 1221 -22.25 -24.95 13.84
N LEU A 1222 -21.86 -25.34 12.62
CA LEU A 1222 -22.15 -24.58 11.42
C LEU A 1222 -23.65 -24.71 11.09
N TYR A 1223 -24.32 -23.58 10.99
CA TYR A 1223 -25.66 -23.46 10.42
C TYR A 1223 -25.54 -22.97 8.99
N ILE A 1224 -26.31 -23.60 8.10
CA ILE A 1224 -26.58 -23.17 6.72
C ILE A 1224 -28.07 -23.36 6.46
N SER A 1225 -28.69 -22.71 5.48
CA SER A 1225 -30.15 -22.58 5.45
C SER A 1225 -30.89 -23.95 5.39
N GLY A 1226 -31.46 -24.37 6.52
CA GLY A 1226 -32.14 -25.66 6.68
C GLY A 1226 -31.22 -26.88 6.94
N LYS A 1227 -29.97 -26.70 7.35
CA LYS A 1227 -29.09 -27.77 7.88
C LYS A 1227 -28.24 -27.26 9.05
N ARG A 1228 -28.09 -28.11 10.07
CA ARG A 1228 -27.12 -27.97 11.16
C ARG A 1228 -26.01 -28.99 10.97
N ILE A 1229 -24.76 -28.58 11.10
CA ILE A 1229 -23.56 -29.40 10.90
C ILE A 1229 -22.70 -29.31 12.17
N ALA A 1230 -22.53 -30.43 12.87
CA ALA A 1230 -21.60 -30.52 13.99
C ALA A 1230 -20.16 -30.34 13.51
N LEU A 1231 -19.39 -29.57 14.28
CA LEU A 1231 -17.97 -29.33 14.11
C LEU A 1231 -17.18 -30.28 15.04
N SER A 1232 -15.86 -30.35 14.85
CA SER A 1232 -14.95 -31.03 15.79
C SER A 1232 -14.58 -30.10 16.95
N SER A 1233 -14.29 -30.65 18.13
CA SER A 1233 -13.96 -29.86 19.34
C SER A 1233 -12.76 -28.89 19.16
N GLN A 1234 -11.79 -29.23 18.32
CA GLN A 1234 -10.68 -28.33 17.93
C GLN A 1234 -11.12 -27.08 17.13
N LEU A 1235 -12.41 -26.96 16.80
CA LEU A 1235 -13.00 -25.80 16.12
C LEU A 1235 -14.03 -25.08 16.99
N SER A 1236 -14.25 -25.56 18.22
CA SER A 1236 -15.11 -24.92 19.24
C SER A 1236 -14.48 -23.64 19.80
N GLU A 1237 -13.15 -23.58 19.81
CA GLU A 1237 -12.35 -22.48 20.36
C GLU A 1237 -12.58 -21.14 19.62
N PHE A 1238 -13.05 -21.17 18.37
CA PHE A 1238 -13.41 -19.98 17.58
C PHE A 1238 -14.76 -19.33 17.95
N GLY A 1239 -15.50 -19.92 18.90
CA GLY A 1239 -16.73 -19.34 19.45
C GLY A 1239 -17.91 -19.22 18.49
N ASN A 1240 -18.84 -18.31 18.80
CA ASN A 1240 -19.98 -17.99 17.94
C ASN A 1240 -19.58 -16.94 16.89
N GLN A 1241 -19.87 -17.18 15.61
CA GLN A 1241 -19.45 -16.31 14.49
C GLN A 1241 -20.66 -15.93 13.62
N SER A 1242 -20.78 -14.63 13.32
CA SER A 1242 -21.82 -14.06 12.46
C SER A 1242 -21.23 -13.53 11.16
N PHE A 1243 -21.82 -13.92 10.03
CA PHE A 1243 -21.33 -13.54 8.70
C PHE A 1243 -22.23 -12.52 7.98
N SER A 1244 -23.06 -11.78 8.71
CA SER A 1244 -23.97 -10.77 8.13
C SER A 1244 -23.25 -9.55 7.54
N HIS A 1245 -22.07 -9.19 8.01
CA HIS A 1245 -21.33 -8.02 7.53
C HIS A 1245 -20.86 -8.22 6.06
N PRO A 1246 -20.99 -7.21 5.17
CA PRO A 1246 -20.55 -7.30 3.77
C PRO A 1246 -19.14 -7.82 3.54
N TYR A 1247 -18.20 -7.61 4.47
CA TYR A 1247 -16.85 -8.19 4.42
C TYR A 1247 -16.83 -9.68 4.03
N PHE A 1248 -17.75 -10.48 4.59
CA PHE A 1248 -17.76 -11.94 4.40
C PHE A 1248 -18.39 -12.39 3.07
N TRP A 1249 -19.31 -11.60 2.50
CA TRP A 1249 -20.15 -12.05 1.39
C TRP A 1249 -20.07 -11.19 0.13
N ALA A 1250 -19.72 -9.90 0.24
CA ALA A 1250 -19.54 -8.99 -0.90
C ALA A 1250 -18.18 -9.16 -1.58
N ALA A 1251 -17.25 -9.87 -0.93
CA ALA A 1251 -15.97 -10.29 -1.52
C ALA A 1251 -16.18 -11.17 -2.75
N PHE A 1252 -17.24 -11.99 -2.75
CA PHE A 1252 -17.45 -13.04 -3.73
C PHE A 1252 -18.18 -12.53 -4.97
N LEU A 1253 -17.54 -12.69 -6.13
CA LEU A 1253 -18.03 -12.30 -7.45
C LEU A 1253 -18.03 -13.50 -8.39
N LEU A 1254 -19.07 -13.63 -9.21
CA LEU A 1254 -19.10 -14.54 -10.35
C LEU A 1254 -18.66 -13.79 -11.61
N VAL A 1255 -17.55 -14.25 -12.21
CA VAL A 1255 -17.02 -13.78 -13.49
C VAL A 1255 -17.32 -14.80 -14.58
N GLY A 1256 -17.88 -14.37 -15.72
CA GLY A 1256 -18.23 -15.22 -16.85
C GLY A 1256 -19.74 -15.50 -16.96
N ASP A 1257 -20.12 -16.66 -17.49
CA ASP A 1257 -21.52 -16.96 -17.85
C ASP A 1257 -22.41 -17.17 -16.59
N PRO A 1258 -23.60 -16.55 -16.47
CA PRO A 1258 -24.34 -16.46 -15.21
C PRO A 1258 -25.06 -17.72 -14.67
#